data_AF-A0A662M7Q3-F1
#
_entry.id   AF-A0A662M7Q3-F1
#
_cell.length_a   1.000
_cell.length_b   1.000
_cell.length_c   1.000
_cell.angle_alpha   90.00
_cell.angle_beta   90.00
_cell.angle_gamma   90.00
#
_symmetry.space_group_name_H-M   'P 1'
#
loop_
_entity.id
_entity.type
_entity.pdbx_description
1 polymer ?
#
loop_
_entity_poly.entity_id
_entity_poly.type
_entity_poly.pdbx_seq_one_letter_code
_entity_poly.pdbx_strand_id
1 'polypeptide(L)'
;CEMMKLQGKYTWSMSVFVVAMMVLTPLLSLSYGQDVRELPSGFDGVSWKKVVPLNKVTLVKFDENSYVDDFAYMAAVPSSVFYDENTDKIYSNPLLFYEPSKEFSKEELSLNGRQGLDYFMEDWITYTKKLGKIEAINLGNERPWSASNYTRINSDDPVEIANRIALSDWSYADSAVVAVLGEMGEKGNKTSGTVKGTLSPKAIKEIRQSAIKQDSIAPQYNDFYVGDEYKYIKANLTWPSVSWLPTLSFVATLGLLQGGLTIPSADPDLHLYCDYEGGLMQVASSQNWNIMIGPHEDCGSYIYAPGNWKTAVVDIPTKGLIGDRHDTILDRMKDILMGRVTYYIDISLYPGSEVSIPDIPPFMCRNADFTLSWNGDGKLGLIIVDENNVPVGEAISTNVTKQQVLHVDQLGEGNYKAVIVQLSNIDKPVDYTLKYSWGVGMKEDDADYIMNAAEGSVIASIINAPLLYTSPDKLNPEIEKIVDKLGIDNIYLVDIGNHSSINMRDELEGVCSIKRTYSTLPSMYKEIDRMTDSNDIVFSTIDPWSYWLIEKLKPEGEKKGALYIGPAAYLAAHHGAPLIAVEMDAPISRAVTWHTNWWKEHAIRDDEPNVAAMYLTSKEVYDFLGQLGLDKPGQRENIVTVAGQFDIGIPWDRSFVGAANAGRIIGTPVDTSYWISRGVFYPAVIFANPALSDKGVALINGSKSIRKASGMLEILKPSQEEQIKYPILCSYITYCYRFNERASKYWGFNYTTANGITPFDQPSTNPIDSNVLEKYGKYGSYWPDLTEPEVIPFYLDKSGYDMAFSTNFSATVEDLNKGVIAWFETTHGWHHNSGSIAFWNPYGAPGFAGVNVSLPTVEPNPWRGYEIYLPGWLDGSTEEPDVLSQSKKLGIDIVPARASDLPFAQYIPVIKNTGYDGVVITVLFGRLRTKDYTGYELDEALKNIHSAGFNAGSCLISNTYLHLTLIRHGSVYQVIDPWETSWYSAFASEMFARDLALGKSVGEAYTDSILTTGIGYLTKQWWWDIKENLCYFGDPNLHMWSPAYSWEEPDSMAKGTVSGHAPFGATEYPHEARGGEYSTYVIVLIVVLFAAGGGYFGLKFKKGKAKK
;
A
#
# COMPACT_ATOMS: atom_id res chain seq x y z
N CYS A 1 78.43 36.28 39.30
CA CYS A 1 78.56 34.99 38.58
C CYS A 1 78.01 33.79 39.40
N GLU A 2 77.10 34.00 40.36
CA GLU A 2 76.47 32.90 41.14
C GLU A 2 74.98 32.67 40.83
N MET A 3 74.28 33.62 40.19
CA MET A 3 72.88 33.40 39.80
C MET A 3 72.70 32.44 38.60
N MET A 4 73.72 32.26 37.75
CA MET A 4 73.64 31.32 36.61
C MET A 4 73.84 29.84 36.99
N LYS A 5 74.28 29.51 38.21
CA LYS A 5 74.48 28.10 38.63
C LYS A 5 73.29 27.50 39.38
N LEU A 6 72.32 28.30 39.83
CA LEU A 6 71.08 27.80 40.43
C LEU A 6 69.99 27.51 39.38
N GLN A 7 69.93 28.24 38.27
CA GLN A 7 68.93 27.98 37.21
C GLN A 7 69.12 26.62 36.51
N GLY A 8 70.35 26.14 36.36
CA GLY A 8 70.63 24.85 35.69
C GLY A 8 70.23 23.58 36.45
N LYS A 9 69.92 23.67 37.76
CA LYS A 9 69.53 22.50 38.57
C LYS A 9 68.02 22.32 38.71
N TYR A 10 67.24 23.39 38.55
CA TYR A 10 65.78 23.31 38.55
C TYR A 10 65.22 23.03 37.15
N THR A 11 65.89 23.49 36.09
CA THR A 11 65.53 23.17 34.71
C THR A 11 65.66 21.68 34.40
N TRP A 12 66.71 20.99 34.87
CA TRP A 12 66.86 19.56 34.58
C TRP A 12 65.74 18.70 35.20
N SER A 13 65.34 18.96 36.44
CA SER A 13 64.23 18.26 37.09
C SER A 13 62.87 18.61 36.50
N MET A 14 62.67 19.85 36.06
CA MET A 14 61.43 20.28 35.42
C MET A 14 61.33 19.74 33.98
N SER A 15 62.44 19.67 33.27
CA SER A 15 62.54 19.01 31.96
C SER A 15 62.33 17.49 32.08
N VAL A 16 62.84 16.83 33.11
CA VAL A 16 62.55 15.39 33.33
C VAL A 16 61.09 15.16 33.70
N PHE A 17 60.45 16.07 34.45
CA PHE A 17 59.02 15.99 34.76
C PHE A 17 58.13 16.25 33.54
N VAL A 18 58.48 17.25 32.71
CA VAL A 18 57.79 17.56 31.46
C VAL A 18 58.02 16.45 30.41
N VAL A 19 59.23 15.90 30.31
CA VAL A 19 59.51 14.75 29.43
C VAL A 19 58.82 13.49 29.95
N ALA A 20 58.77 13.25 31.26
CA ALA A 20 57.98 12.15 31.82
C ALA A 20 56.49 12.34 31.54
N MET A 21 55.94 13.55 31.66
CA MET A 21 54.54 13.84 31.27
C MET A 21 54.33 13.71 29.76
N MET A 22 55.27 14.13 28.91
CA MET A 22 55.21 13.99 27.45
C MET A 22 55.43 12.54 26.96
N VAL A 23 56.01 11.67 27.78
CA VAL A 23 56.15 10.22 27.51
C VAL A 23 55.00 9.43 28.13
N LEU A 24 54.44 9.89 29.26
CA LEU A 24 53.26 9.30 29.90
C LEU A 24 51.94 9.70 29.23
N THR A 25 51.85 10.87 28.58
CA THR A 25 50.63 11.27 27.84
C THR A 25 50.37 10.39 26.61
N PRO A 26 51.36 9.98 25.80
CA PRO A 26 51.20 8.91 24.83
C PRO A 26 50.86 7.57 25.48
N LEU A 27 51.48 7.21 26.61
CA LEU A 27 51.23 5.92 27.27
C LEU A 27 49.84 5.81 27.93
N LEU A 28 49.21 6.93 28.30
CA LEU A 28 47.81 7.00 28.75
C LEU A 28 46.82 7.11 27.59
N SER A 29 47.28 7.45 26.38
CA SER A 29 46.48 7.42 25.15
C SER A 29 46.72 6.17 24.29
N LEU A 30 47.63 5.28 24.69
CA LEU A 30 48.02 4.06 23.95
C LEU A 30 47.35 2.77 24.45
N SER A 31 46.28 2.84 25.26
CA SER A 31 45.45 1.67 25.58
C SER A 31 44.03 1.69 24.99
N TYR A 32 43.70 2.67 24.15
CA TYR A 32 42.41 2.77 23.44
C TYR A 32 42.56 2.74 21.91
N GLY A 33 43.65 2.14 21.40
CA GLY A 33 43.76 1.81 19.99
C GLY A 33 42.96 0.54 19.70
N GLN A 34 41.63 0.65 19.62
CA GLN A 34 40.87 -0.38 18.91
C GLN A 34 41.28 -0.33 17.43
N ASP A 35 41.52 -1.50 16.85
CA ASP A 35 41.67 -1.69 15.41
C ASP A 35 40.59 -0.86 14.70
N VAL A 36 40.99 0.17 13.94
CA VAL A 36 40.08 0.89 13.05
C VAL A 36 39.72 -0.09 11.94
N ARG A 37 38.71 -0.94 12.19
CA ARG A 37 37.95 -1.57 11.12
C ARG A 37 37.16 -0.46 10.47
N GLU A 38 37.40 -0.24 9.18
CA GLU A 38 36.49 0.57 8.36
C GLU A 38 35.08 0.01 8.56
N LEU A 39 34.17 0.85 9.05
CA LEU A 39 32.76 0.51 9.19
C LEU A 39 32.16 0.35 7.78
N PRO A 40 31.21 -0.59 7.56
CA PRO A 40 30.58 -0.76 6.26
C PRO A 40 30.05 0.55 5.69
N SER A 41 30.08 0.69 4.36
CA SER A 41 29.59 1.91 3.68
C SER A 41 28.09 2.13 3.88
N GLY A 42 27.33 1.04 4.04
CA GLY A 42 25.87 1.04 4.01
C GLY A 42 25.32 1.13 2.57
N PHE A 43 24.01 1.02 2.45
CA PHE A 43 23.26 1.12 1.19
C PHE A 43 22.21 2.24 1.23
N ASP A 44 21.86 2.75 0.04
CA ASP A 44 20.67 3.58 -0.17
C ASP A 44 19.43 2.66 -0.33
N GLY A 45 18.28 3.08 0.17
CA GLY A 45 17.05 2.30 0.16
C GLY A 45 15.86 3.16 0.57
N VAL A 46 14.86 2.58 1.22
CA VAL A 46 13.66 3.31 1.67
C VAL A 46 13.92 4.33 2.78
N SER A 47 15.09 4.25 3.41
CA SER A 47 15.42 5.06 4.58
C SER A 47 15.96 6.45 4.25
N TRP A 48 15.71 7.44 5.12
CA TRP A 48 16.17 8.83 4.94
C TRP A 48 17.70 9.00 4.95
N LYS A 49 18.44 7.97 5.39
CA LYS A 49 19.91 7.88 5.35
C LYS A 49 20.36 6.47 4.97
N LYS A 50 21.63 6.36 4.60
CA LYS A 50 22.27 5.08 4.29
C LYS A 50 22.18 4.11 5.46
N VAL A 51 21.77 2.88 5.17
CA VAL A 51 21.59 1.82 6.17
C VAL A 51 22.79 0.89 6.17
N VAL A 52 23.36 0.64 7.35
CA VAL A 52 24.33 -0.42 7.63
C VAL A 52 23.60 -1.58 8.31
N PRO A 53 23.46 -2.72 7.63
CA PRO A 53 22.84 -3.90 8.23
C PRO A 53 23.66 -4.43 9.40
N LEU A 54 23.02 -4.67 10.52
CA LEU A 54 23.59 -5.38 11.65
C LEU A 54 23.29 -6.88 11.48
N ASN A 55 24.28 -7.75 11.63
CA ASN A 55 24.12 -9.21 11.61
C ASN A 55 23.45 -9.71 12.93
N LYS A 56 22.25 -9.18 13.18
CA LYS A 56 21.37 -9.38 14.34
C LYS A 56 19.94 -9.58 13.81
N VAL A 57 19.08 -10.20 14.61
CA VAL A 57 17.62 -10.12 14.49
C VAL A 57 17.05 -9.92 15.88
N THR A 58 16.05 -9.04 16.00
CA THR A 58 15.28 -8.85 17.22
C THR A 58 13.91 -9.51 17.04
N LEU A 59 13.56 -10.44 17.92
CA LEU A 59 12.29 -11.15 17.92
C LEU A 59 11.48 -10.77 19.15
N VAL A 60 10.25 -10.31 18.96
CA VAL A 60 9.29 -10.06 20.03
C VAL A 60 8.18 -11.09 19.90
N LYS A 61 7.89 -11.84 20.97
CA LYS A 61 6.79 -12.81 20.93
C LYS A 61 5.46 -12.07 20.77
N PHE A 62 4.75 -12.33 19.68
CA PHE A 62 3.42 -11.80 19.42
C PHE A 62 2.40 -12.36 20.42
N ASP A 63 1.55 -11.49 20.96
CA ASP A 63 0.47 -11.82 21.88
C ASP A 63 -0.82 -11.07 21.54
N GLU A 64 -1.70 -11.72 20.78
CA GLU A 64 -2.99 -11.16 20.35
C GLU A 64 -3.96 -10.72 21.48
N ASN A 65 -3.63 -10.97 22.75
CA ASN A 65 -4.46 -10.65 23.91
C ASN A 65 -3.86 -9.61 24.86
N SER A 66 -2.63 -9.16 24.63
CA SER A 66 -1.88 -8.25 25.50
C SER A 66 -1.31 -7.10 24.68
N TYR A 67 -1.04 -5.93 25.29
CA TYR A 67 -0.28 -4.86 24.63
C TYR A 67 1.21 -4.88 25.01
N VAL A 68 1.62 -5.82 25.86
CA VAL A 68 3.00 -5.90 26.38
C VAL A 68 4.00 -6.14 25.26
N ASP A 69 3.65 -6.96 24.27
CA ASP A 69 4.46 -7.20 23.08
C ASP A 69 4.55 -5.96 22.19
N ASP A 70 3.48 -5.18 22.00
CA ASP A 70 3.55 -3.90 21.28
C ASP A 70 4.50 -2.90 21.96
N PHE A 71 4.37 -2.71 23.29
CA PHE A 71 5.28 -1.83 24.04
C PHE A 71 6.72 -2.34 24.06
N ALA A 72 6.92 -3.66 24.09
CA ALA A 72 8.22 -4.29 23.96
C ALA A 72 8.83 -4.08 22.57
N TYR A 73 7.99 -4.17 21.52
CA TYR A 73 8.38 -3.91 20.14
C TYR A 73 8.83 -2.47 19.97
N MET A 74 8.02 -1.50 20.43
CA MET A 74 8.38 -0.06 20.40
C MET A 74 9.64 0.25 21.21
N ALA A 75 9.84 -0.38 22.37
CA ALA A 75 11.08 -0.25 23.15
C ALA A 75 12.31 -0.83 22.43
N ALA A 76 12.11 -1.82 21.56
CA ALA A 76 13.16 -2.45 20.77
C ALA A 76 13.44 -1.74 19.44
N VAL A 77 12.59 -0.80 19.01
CA VAL A 77 12.83 0.00 17.78
C VAL A 77 14.18 0.72 17.85
N PRO A 78 14.49 1.57 18.86
CA PRO A 78 15.78 2.27 18.87
C PRO A 78 17.00 1.35 19.05
N SER A 79 16.83 0.12 19.56
CA SER A 79 17.92 -0.88 19.60
C SER A 79 18.07 -1.69 18.31
N SER A 80 17.10 -1.57 17.41
CA SER A 80 17.04 -2.28 16.13
C SER A 80 17.20 -1.35 14.93
N VAL A 81 16.98 -0.04 15.07
CA VAL A 81 17.24 1.00 14.07
C VAL A 81 17.66 2.29 14.78
N PHE A 82 18.83 2.83 14.47
CA PHE A 82 19.28 4.11 15.04
C PHE A 82 20.20 4.86 14.09
N TYR A 83 20.11 6.19 14.11
CA TYR A 83 20.96 7.09 13.35
C TYR A 83 22.18 7.52 14.18
N ASP A 84 23.37 7.48 13.58
CA ASP A 84 24.60 7.94 14.22
C ASP A 84 25.15 9.19 13.51
N GLU A 85 25.15 10.32 14.23
CA GLU A 85 25.65 11.61 13.72
C GLU A 85 27.14 11.57 13.32
N ASN A 86 27.94 10.74 13.99
CA ASN A 86 29.39 10.67 13.74
C ASN A 86 29.72 10.00 12.39
N THR A 87 28.89 9.06 11.95
CA THR A 87 29.05 8.35 10.68
C THR A 87 28.06 8.78 9.61
N ASP A 88 27.06 9.59 9.95
CA ASP A 88 25.94 10.02 9.09
C ASP A 88 25.22 8.82 8.44
N LYS A 89 24.93 7.79 9.26
CA LYS A 89 24.35 6.51 8.81
C LYS A 89 23.33 5.99 9.81
N ILE A 90 22.40 5.20 9.31
CA ILE A 90 21.49 4.38 10.11
C ILE A 90 22.10 2.98 10.27
N TYR A 91 22.10 2.44 11.48
CA TYR A 91 22.42 1.04 11.73
C TYR A 91 21.14 0.32 12.06
N SER A 92 20.86 -0.78 11.36
CA SER A 92 19.58 -1.48 11.54
C SER A 92 19.66 -3.00 11.39
N ASN A 93 18.81 -3.72 12.12
CA ASN A 93 18.50 -5.13 11.92
C ASN A 93 16.99 -5.36 11.82
N PRO A 94 16.55 -6.50 11.27
CA PRO A 94 15.14 -6.90 11.32
C PRO A 94 14.62 -6.95 12.75
N LEU A 95 13.51 -6.26 12.99
CA LEU A 95 12.71 -6.33 14.20
C LEU A 95 11.39 -6.98 13.79
N LEU A 96 11.07 -8.14 14.40
CA LEU A 96 10.02 -9.02 13.93
C LEU A 96 9.13 -9.46 15.08
N PHE A 97 7.84 -9.54 14.81
CA PHE A 97 6.95 -10.34 15.64
C PHE A 97 7.21 -11.82 15.38
N TYR A 98 7.31 -12.60 16.45
CA TYR A 98 7.47 -14.04 16.41
C TYR A 98 6.22 -14.72 16.93
N GLU A 99 5.65 -15.60 16.11
CA GLU A 99 4.63 -16.54 16.52
C GLU A 99 5.10 -17.99 16.36
N PRO A 100 4.71 -18.91 17.26
CA PRO A 100 5.02 -20.32 17.11
C PRO A 100 4.22 -20.94 15.95
N SER A 101 4.79 -21.98 15.32
CA SER A 101 4.08 -22.73 14.29
C SER A 101 2.81 -23.37 14.87
N LYS A 102 1.71 -23.25 14.12
CA LYS A 102 0.38 -23.74 14.48
C LYS A 102 -0.29 -24.36 13.26
N GLU A 103 -1.08 -25.41 13.48
CA GLU A 103 -1.96 -25.96 12.45
C GLU A 103 -3.22 -25.08 12.34
N PHE A 104 -3.54 -24.68 11.11
CA PHE A 104 -4.75 -23.92 10.79
C PHE A 104 -5.67 -24.78 9.92
N SER A 105 -6.97 -24.61 10.10
CA SER A 105 -7.91 -25.11 9.11
C SER A 105 -7.80 -24.31 7.81
N LYS A 106 -8.30 -24.86 6.71
CA LYS A 106 -8.26 -24.22 5.39
C LYS A 106 -8.85 -22.80 5.39
N GLU A 107 -9.90 -22.54 6.17
CA GLU A 107 -10.55 -21.23 6.26
C GLU A 107 -9.73 -20.21 7.08
N GLU A 108 -8.88 -20.69 8.00
CA GLU A 108 -8.09 -19.89 8.94
C GLU A 108 -6.66 -19.62 8.45
N LEU A 109 -6.28 -20.09 7.26
CA LEU A 109 -4.91 -19.90 6.75
C LEU A 109 -4.54 -18.42 6.57
N SER A 110 -5.50 -17.50 6.45
CA SER A 110 -5.27 -16.05 6.50
C SER A 110 -4.58 -15.60 7.80
N LEU A 111 -4.63 -16.40 8.86
CA LEU A 111 -4.02 -16.12 10.18
C LEU A 111 -2.58 -16.66 10.31
N ASN A 112 -2.07 -17.38 9.32
CA ASN A 112 -0.75 -18.03 9.37
C ASN A 112 0.41 -17.10 8.95
N GLY A 113 0.68 -16.04 9.73
CA GLY A 113 1.80 -15.12 9.44
C GLY A 113 3.18 -15.79 9.51
N ARG A 114 3.28 -16.90 10.25
CA ARG A 114 4.51 -17.66 10.49
C ARG A 114 5.21 -18.10 9.21
N GLN A 115 4.44 -18.47 8.20
CA GLN A 115 4.97 -18.93 6.92
C GLN A 115 5.85 -17.86 6.26
N GLY A 116 5.38 -16.61 6.22
CA GLY A 116 6.15 -15.52 5.63
C GLY A 116 7.35 -15.10 6.47
N LEU A 117 7.21 -15.20 7.80
CA LEU A 117 8.34 -15.00 8.72
C LEU A 117 9.46 -16.03 8.47
N ASP A 118 9.11 -17.30 8.25
CA ASP A 118 10.09 -18.36 7.97
C ASP A 118 10.86 -18.07 6.66
N TYR A 119 10.17 -17.68 5.58
CA TYR A 119 10.81 -17.35 4.30
C TYR A 119 11.64 -16.07 4.35
N PHE A 120 11.20 -15.04 5.09
CA PHE A 120 12.03 -13.86 5.34
C PHE A 120 13.32 -14.23 6.09
N MET A 121 13.21 -15.06 7.13
CA MET A 121 14.38 -15.51 7.89
C MET A 121 15.32 -16.38 7.06
N GLU A 122 14.81 -17.19 6.12
CA GLU A 122 15.63 -17.91 5.15
C GLU A 122 16.49 -16.96 4.30
N ASP A 123 15.90 -15.90 3.76
CA ASP A 123 16.62 -14.90 2.95
C ASP A 123 17.66 -14.13 3.78
N TRP A 124 17.29 -13.71 4.99
CA TRP A 124 18.19 -12.99 5.89
C TRP A 124 19.39 -13.83 6.33
N ILE A 125 19.15 -15.11 6.66
CA ILE A 125 20.22 -16.05 7.04
C ILE A 125 21.12 -16.33 5.83
N THR A 126 20.54 -16.43 4.63
CA THR A 126 21.30 -16.62 3.38
C THR A 126 22.23 -15.43 3.11
N TYR A 127 21.69 -14.21 3.18
CA TYR A 127 22.47 -12.97 3.04
C TYR A 127 23.60 -12.87 4.09
N THR A 128 23.26 -13.05 5.37
CA THR A 128 24.26 -12.95 6.46
C THR A 128 25.27 -14.11 6.46
N LYS A 129 24.98 -15.21 5.74
CA LYS A 129 25.72 -16.50 5.66
C LYS A 129 25.76 -17.26 6.99
N LYS A 130 25.94 -16.55 8.09
CA LYS A 130 25.89 -17.03 9.46
C LYS A 130 25.35 -15.91 10.36
N LEU A 131 24.18 -16.14 10.94
CA LEU A 131 23.53 -15.20 11.83
C LEU A 131 24.35 -14.98 13.12
N GLY A 132 24.63 -13.71 13.43
CA GLY A 132 25.47 -13.28 14.54
C GLY A 132 24.74 -13.34 15.89
N LYS A 133 23.66 -12.59 16.05
CA LYS A 133 22.88 -12.49 17.30
C LYS A 133 21.38 -12.65 17.01
N ILE A 134 20.67 -13.37 17.87
CA ILE A 134 19.23 -13.21 18.04
C ILE A 134 18.97 -12.62 19.42
N GLU A 135 18.25 -11.51 19.45
CA GLU A 135 17.68 -10.93 20.67
C GLU A 135 16.24 -11.37 20.78
N ALA A 136 15.91 -12.12 21.83
CA ALA A 136 14.63 -12.76 21.99
C ALA A 136 13.88 -12.15 23.19
N ILE A 137 12.79 -11.43 22.91
CA ILE A 137 11.95 -10.76 23.90
C ILE A 137 10.67 -11.57 24.09
N ASN A 138 10.45 -12.10 25.28
CA ASN A 138 9.30 -12.92 25.68
C ASN A 138 9.14 -14.28 24.95
N LEU A 139 10.16 -14.74 24.22
CA LEU A 139 10.20 -16.09 23.61
C LEU A 139 10.51 -17.22 24.63
N GLY A 140 10.70 -16.91 25.92
CA GLY A 140 11.09 -17.89 26.92
C GLY A 140 12.43 -18.54 26.58
N ASN A 141 12.43 -19.88 26.39
CA ASN A 141 13.60 -20.67 26.03
C ASN A 141 13.64 -21.09 24.55
N GLU A 142 12.70 -20.66 23.72
CA GLU A 142 12.61 -21.04 22.32
C GLU A 142 13.84 -20.55 21.51
N ARG A 143 14.22 -21.33 20.50
CA ARG A 143 15.32 -21.04 19.55
C ARG A 143 14.86 -21.42 18.14
N PRO A 144 13.99 -20.60 17.52
CA PRO A 144 13.41 -20.95 16.22
C PRO A 144 14.45 -21.05 15.10
N TRP A 145 15.55 -20.27 15.17
CA TRP A 145 16.64 -20.31 14.18
C TRP A 145 18.01 -20.43 14.85
N SER A 146 19.04 -20.79 14.07
CA SER A 146 20.41 -20.88 14.57
C SER A 146 21.10 -19.52 14.53
N ALA A 147 21.77 -19.13 15.62
CA ALA A 147 22.58 -17.91 15.71
C ALA A 147 23.80 -18.14 16.59
N SER A 148 24.85 -17.32 16.40
CA SER A 148 26.09 -17.44 17.17
C SER A 148 25.89 -17.03 18.65
N ASN A 149 25.01 -16.07 18.90
CA ASN A 149 24.62 -15.64 20.24
C ASN A 149 23.09 -15.49 20.36
N TYR A 150 22.58 -15.71 21.56
CA TYR A 150 21.17 -15.57 21.92
C TYR A 150 21.05 -14.77 23.22
N THR A 151 20.51 -13.56 23.14
CA THR A 151 20.12 -12.76 24.32
C THR A 151 18.63 -12.98 24.60
N ARG A 152 18.25 -13.08 25.87
CA ARG A 152 16.86 -13.32 26.28
C ARG A 152 16.40 -12.29 27.28
N ILE A 153 15.29 -11.62 26.97
CA ILE A 153 14.60 -10.68 27.85
C ILE A 153 13.18 -11.21 28.05
N ASN A 154 12.87 -11.70 29.25
CA ASN A 154 11.52 -12.19 29.57
C ASN A 154 10.97 -11.38 30.76
N SER A 155 9.82 -10.74 30.58
CA SER A 155 9.04 -10.02 31.60
C SER A 155 7.61 -9.77 31.08
N ASP A 156 6.65 -9.66 31.99
CA ASP A 156 5.28 -9.21 31.72
C ASP A 156 5.09 -7.70 31.95
N ASP A 157 6.13 -7.00 32.43
CA ASP A 157 6.16 -5.55 32.63
C ASP A 157 6.93 -4.85 31.49
N PRO A 158 6.26 -4.02 30.66
CA PRO A 158 6.92 -3.24 29.61
C PRO A 158 8.08 -2.38 30.11
N VAL A 159 8.01 -1.87 31.34
CA VAL A 159 9.06 -1.02 31.90
C VAL A 159 10.33 -1.82 32.16
N GLU A 160 10.21 -3.02 32.71
CA GLU A 160 11.35 -3.91 32.90
C GLU A 160 11.96 -4.36 31.57
N ILE A 161 11.13 -4.61 30.55
CA ILE A 161 11.62 -4.96 29.20
C ILE A 161 12.48 -3.83 28.64
N ALA A 162 11.96 -2.60 28.62
CA ALA A 162 12.67 -1.42 28.12
C ALA A 162 14.00 -1.18 28.86
N ASN A 163 13.99 -1.29 30.19
CA ASN A 163 15.18 -1.18 31.03
C ASN A 163 16.24 -2.23 30.70
N ARG A 164 15.84 -3.48 30.46
CA ARG A 164 16.76 -4.57 30.10
C ARG A 164 17.31 -4.42 28.68
N ILE A 165 16.52 -3.90 27.74
CA ILE A 165 16.99 -3.55 26.39
C ILE A 165 18.07 -2.47 26.50
N ALA A 166 17.78 -1.37 27.20
CA ALA A 166 18.72 -0.26 27.39
C ALA A 166 20.06 -0.73 27.98
N LEU A 167 20.02 -1.54 29.04
CA LEU A 167 21.23 -2.07 29.67
C LEU A 167 21.96 -3.12 28.82
N SER A 168 21.25 -3.87 27.98
CA SER A 168 21.88 -4.85 27.08
C SER A 168 22.62 -4.17 25.94
N ASP A 169 22.00 -3.16 25.35
CA ASP A 169 22.37 -2.67 24.02
C ASP A 169 23.04 -1.28 24.04
N TRP A 170 23.21 -0.63 25.20
CA TRP A 170 24.07 0.55 25.35
C TRP A 170 25.18 0.31 26.38
N SER A 171 26.39 0.76 26.04
CA SER A 171 27.52 0.88 26.96
C SER A 171 27.54 2.26 27.65
N TYR A 172 27.14 3.30 26.93
CA TYR A 172 26.85 4.64 27.42
C TYR A 172 25.89 5.34 26.45
N ALA A 173 25.20 6.40 26.89
CA ALA A 173 24.33 7.21 26.04
C ALA A 173 24.28 8.66 26.56
N ASP A 174 24.34 9.64 25.67
CA ASP A 174 24.28 11.07 26.04
C ASP A 174 22.86 11.52 26.45
N SER A 175 21.85 10.80 25.95
CA SER A 175 20.44 11.10 26.17
C SER A 175 19.61 9.82 26.32
N ALA A 176 18.44 9.95 26.95
CA ALA A 176 17.38 8.94 26.94
C ALA A 176 16.05 9.58 26.56
N VAL A 177 15.17 8.79 25.94
CA VAL A 177 13.75 9.16 25.77
C VAL A 177 12.96 8.46 26.87
N VAL A 178 12.19 9.20 27.64
CA VAL A 178 11.33 8.67 28.69
C VAL A 178 9.88 8.92 28.29
N ALA A 179 9.13 7.86 28.01
CA ALA A 179 7.72 7.91 27.66
C ALA A 179 6.84 7.58 28.87
N VAL A 180 5.76 8.35 29.05
CA VAL A 180 4.78 8.11 30.10
C VAL A 180 3.84 6.97 29.70
N LEU A 181 3.70 5.98 30.57
CA LEU A 181 2.90 4.76 30.36
C LEU A 181 2.02 4.47 31.58
N GLY A 182 0.71 4.61 31.45
CA GLY A 182 -0.28 4.27 32.48
C GLY A 182 -0.84 2.85 32.37
N GLU A 183 -1.79 2.52 33.24
CA GLU A 183 -2.55 1.27 33.16
C GLU A 183 -3.65 1.37 32.10
N MET A 184 -3.65 0.46 31.14
CA MET A 184 -4.64 0.41 30.05
C MET A 184 -6.05 0.06 30.60
N GLY A 185 -7.04 0.91 30.33
CA GLY A 185 -8.37 0.85 30.94
C GLY A 185 -9.45 0.01 30.23
N GLU A 186 -10.63 -0.06 30.83
CA GLU A 186 -11.86 -0.58 30.21
C GLU A 186 -12.52 0.43 29.25
N LYS A 187 -13.31 -0.07 28.29
CA LYS A 187 -14.04 0.73 27.29
C LYS A 187 -14.96 1.77 27.93
N GLY A 188 -15.14 2.91 27.25
CA GLY A 188 -16.03 3.99 27.71
C GLY A 188 -17.52 3.63 27.66
N ASN A 189 -18.35 4.53 28.21
CA ASN A 189 -19.80 4.35 28.26
C ASN A 189 -20.46 4.51 26.87
N LYS A 190 -21.64 3.89 26.71
CA LYS A 190 -22.50 4.08 25.53
C LYS A 190 -23.25 5.42 25.61
N THR A 191 -23.18 6.22 24.55
CA THR A 191 -24.00 7.42 24.35
C THR A 191 -25.23 7.07 23.53
N SER A 192 -26.37 7.66 23.86
CA SER A 192 -27.59 7.49 23.07
C SER A 192 -28.49 8.70 23.19
N GLY A 193 -29.17 9.04 22.11
CA GLY A 193 -30.07 10.19 22.08
C GLY A 193 -31.26 9.98 21.18
N THR A 194 -32.12 10.99 21.15
CA THR A 194 -33.32 10.99 20.31
C THR A 194 -33.61 12.40 19.82
N VAL A 195 -33.78 12.52 18.52
CA VAL A 195 -34.18 13.76 17.85
C VAL A 195 -35.57 13.56 17.24
N LYS A 196 -36.44 14.54 17.41
CA LYS A 196 -37.76 14.57 16.78
C LYS A 196 -37.85 15.75 15.84
N GLY A 197 -38.51 15.56 14.72
CA GLY A 197 -38.73 16.62 13.74
C GLY A 197 -39.97 16.34 12.91
N THR A 198 -40.28 17.31 12.05
CA THR A 198 -41.41 17.24 11.13
C THR A 198 -40.90 17.60 9.74
N LEU A 199 -41.08 16.70 8.78
CA LEU A 199 -40.76 16.96 7.39
C LEU A 199 -41.96 17.60 6.69
N SER A 200 -41.76 18.80 6.15
CA SER A 200 -42.78 19.47 5.34
C SER A 200 -42.79 18.90 3.93
N PRO A 201 -43.95 18.50 3.38
CA PRO A 201 -44.02 17.87 2.07
C PRO A 201 -43.60 18.85 0.98
N LYS A 202 -42.73 18.38 0.08
CA LYS A 202 -42.36 19.09 -1.15
C LYS A 202 -42.48 18.14 -2.34
N ALA A 203 -42.58 18.71 -3.54
CA ALA A 203 -42.64 17.91 -4.76
C ALA A 203 -41.28 17.30 -5.08
N ILE A 204 -41.26 15.98 -5.34
CA ILE A 204 -40.14 15.34 -6.03
C ILE A 204 -40.12 15.91 -7.44
N LYS A 205 -38.96 16.44 -7.86
CA LYS A 205 -38.83 17.06 -9.18
C LYS A 205 -38.17 16.07 -10.13
N GLU A 206 -38.87 15.79 -11.21
CA GLU A 206 -38.37 14.98 -12.30
C GLU A 206 -37.84 15.88 -13.42
N ILE A 207 -36.62 15.62 -13.88
CA ILE A 207 -35.99 16.31 -14.99
C ILE A 207 -35.62 15.24 -16.00
N ARG A 208 -36.09 15.40 -17.24
CA ARG A 208 -35.69 14.54 -18.34
C ARG A 208 -34.72 15.28 -19.25
N GLN A 209 -33.53 14.73 -19.39
CA GLN A 209 -32.52 15.17 -20.35
C GLN A 209 -32.33 14.08 -21.42
N SER A 210 -31.60 14.43 -22.47
CA SER A 210 -31.25 13.48 -23.52
C SER A 210 -29.83 13.68 -23.99
N ALA A 211 -29.14 12.58 -24.23
CA ALA A 211 -27.87 12.55 -24.96
C ALA A 211 -28.04 11.67 -26.21
N ILE A 212 -27.03 11.69 -27.07
CA ILE A 212 -27.01 10.86 -28.29
C ILE A 212 -25.83 9.91 -28.26
N LYS A 213 -25.99 8.70 -28.78
CA LYS A 213 -24.85 7.80 -29.00
C LYS A 213 -23.81 8.44 -29.92
N GLN A 214 -22.55 8.46 -29.50
CA GLN A 214 -21.45 9.10 -30.26
C GLN A 214 -20.31 8.16 -30.62
N ASP A 215 -20.18 6.98 -29.99
CA ASP A 215 -19.03 6.08 -30.19
C ASP A 215 -17.70 6.81 -29.92
N SER A 216 -17.61 7.52 -28.78
CA SER A 216 -16.50 8.42 -28.42
C SER A 216 -16.34 8.57 -26.92
N ILE A 217 -15.09 8.66 -26.45
CA ILE A 217 -14.71 8.99 -25.07
C ILE A 217 -15.00 10.46 -24.67
N ALA A 218 -15.67 11.22 -25.55
CA ALA A 218 -15.89 12.65 -25.36
C ALA A 218 -17.20 12.84 -24.59
N PRO A 219 -17.18 13.44 -23.39
CA PRO A 219 -18.38 13.55 -22.56
C PRO A 219 -19.40 14.53 -23.13
N GLN A 220 -20.68 14.13 -23.10
CA GLN A 220 -21.83 14.97 -23.45
C GLN A 220 -22.48 15.55 -22.20
N TYR A 221 -22.14 16.80 -21.88
CA TYR A 221 -22.68 17.48 -20.70
C TYR A 221 -24.08 18.04 -20.93
N ASN A 222 -24.95 17.88 -19.93
CA ASN A 222 -26.24 18.56 -19.87
C ASN A 222 -26.44 19.25 -18.53
N ASP A 223 -26.63 20.56 -18.56
CA ASP A 223 -26.87 21.39 -17.38
C ASP A 223 -28.28 21.25 -16.82
N PHE A 224 -28.39 21.27 -15.49
CA PHE A 224 -29.65 21.43 -14.77
C PHE A 224 -29.41 22.17 -13.44
N TYR A 225 -30.49 22.63 -12.81
CA TYR A 225 -30.44 23.37 -11.56
C TYR A 225 -31.08 22.59 -10.42
N VAL A 226 -30.35 22.54 -9.31
CA VAL A 226 -30.76 21.92 -8.04
C VAL A 226 -31.02 23.00 -7.01
N GLY A 227 -32.26 23.07 -6.51
CA GLY A 227 -32.65 23.98 -5.44
C GLY A 227 -32.20 23.52 -4.04
N ASP A 228 -32.24 24.43 -3.07
CA ASP A 228 -31.80 24.20 -1.69
C ASP A 228 -32.70 23.21 -0.92
N GLU A 229 -33.91 22.99 -1.42
CA GLU A 229 -34.87 22.05 -0.86
C GLU A 229 -34.53 20.58 -1.11
N TYR A 230 -33.69 20.29 -2.10
CA TYR A 230 -33.33 18.93 -2.49
C TYR A 230 -32.10 18.46 -1.73
N LYS A 231 -32.10 17.18 -1.36
CA LYS A 231 -31.03 16.58 -0.52
C LYS A 231 -30.46 15.28 -1.08
N TYR A 232 -31.15 14.67 -2.04
CA TYR A 232 -30.67 13.47 -2.71
C TYR A 232 -31.07 13.52 -4.18
N ILE A 233 -30.19 13.02 -5.04
CA ILE A 233 -30.39 12.94 -6.49
C ILE A 233 -30.21 11.49 -6.93
N LYS A 234 -31.11 11.02 -7.80
CA LYS A 234 -30.91 9.80 -8.57
C LYS A 234 -30.98 10.13 -10.05
N ALA A 235 -30.02 9.64 -10.83
CA ALA A 235 -30.04 9.73 -12.28
C ALA A 235 -30.07 8.33 -12.88
N ASN A 236 -31.01 8.11 -13.79
CA ASN A 236 -31.20 6.84 -14.48
C ASN A 236 -31.09 7.10 -15.97
N LEU A 237 -30.13 6.48 -16.64
CA LEU A 237 -30.00 6.51 -18.09
C LEU A 237 -30.60 5.23 -18.66
N THR A 238 -31.42 5.38 -19.71
CA THR A 238 -31.99 4.27 -20.48
C THR A 238 -32.02 4.59 -21.96
N TRP A 239 -32.09 3.57 -22.82
CA TRP A 239 -32.37 3.76 -24.24
C TRP A 239 -33.37 2.74 -24.75
N PRO A 240 -34.19 3.11 -25.77
CA PRO A 240 -35.07 2.15 -26.41
C PRO A 240 -34.24 1.07 -27.09
N SER A 241 -34.38 -0.16 -26.62
CA SER A 241 -33.83 -1.35 -27.25
C SER A 241 -34.80 -2.52 -27.15
N VAL A 242 -34.69 -3.46 -28.08
CA VAL A 242 -35.40 -4.74 -28.00
C VAL A 242 -34.39 -5.79 -27.56
N SER A 243 -34.62 -6.43 -26.41
CA SER A 243 -33.82 -7.59 -25.97
C SER A 243 -34.37 -8.86 -26.63
N TRP A 244 -33.54 -9.51 -27.44
CA TRP A 244 -33.85 -10.79 -28.09
C TRP A 244 -33.18 -11.95 -27.37
N LEU A 245 -33.89 -13.09 -27.32
CA LEU A 245 -33.35 -14.37 -26.86
C LEU A 245 -32.70 -14.36 -25.46
N PRO A 246 -33.25 -13.66 -24.43
CA PRO A 246 -32.63 -13.60 -23.10
C PRO A 246 -32.53 -15.00 -22.48
N THR A 247 -33.56 -15.85 -22.62
CA THR A 247 -33.52 -17.23 -22.12
C THR A 247 -32.49 -18.10 -22.84
N LEU A 248 -32.31 -17.93 -24.16
CA LEU A 248 -31.29 -18.68 -24.89
C LEU A 248 -29.89 -18.16 -24.55
N SER A 249 -29.71 -16.85 -24.42
CA SER A 249 -28.43 -16.24 -24.04
C SER A 249 -28.04 -16.65 -22.61
N PHE A 250 -28.99 -16.60 -21.68
CA PHE A 250 -28.85 -17.10 -20.31
C PHE A 250 -28.49 -18.60 -20.29
N VAL A 251 -29.20 -19.45 -21.04
CA VAL A 251 -28.90 -20.89 -21.12
C VAL A 251 -27.57 -21.17 -21.81
N ALA A 252 -27.26 -20.46 -22.90
CA ALA A 252 -26.04 -20.57 -23.68
C ALA A 252 -24.83 -19.89 -23.04
N THR A 253 -25.00 -19.22 -21.89
CA THR A 253 -23.89 -18.65 -21.11
C THR A 253 -23.98 -19.02 -19.63
N LEU A 254 -24.79 -20.03 -19.28
CA LEU A 254 -24.95 -20.53 -17.92
C LEU A 254 -25.28 -19.44 -16.87
N GLY A 255 -26.01 -18.41 -17.28
CA GLY A 255 -26.43 -17.30 -16.41
C GLY A 255 -25.49 -16.10 -16.37
N LEU A 256 -24.40 -16.10 -17.14
CA LEU A 256 -23.54 -14.92 -17.33
C LEU A 256 -24.32 -13.82 -18.06
N LEU A 257 -24.80 -14.06 -19.29
CA LEU A 257 -25.58 -13.07 -20.04
C LEU A 257 -27.04 -13.08 -19.58
N GLN A 258 -27.42 -12.13 -18.72
CA GLN A 258 -28.79 -11.99 -18.21
C GLN A 258 -29.62 -10.99 -19.02
N GLY A 259 -28.99 -9.96 -19.59
CA GLY A 259 -29.65 -8.86 -20.33
C GLY A 259 -30.20 -9.22 -21.71
N GLY A 260 -29.75 -10.35 -22.29
CA GLY A 260 -30.10 -10.74 -23.66
C GLY A 260 -29.53 -9.79 -24.73
N LEU A 261 -29.83 -10.05 -26.01
CA LEU A 261 -29.23 -9.32 -27.12
C LEU A 261 -30.00 -8.01 -27.37
N THR A 262 -29.44 -6.86 -26.98
CA THR A 262 -30.08 -5.55 -27.14
C THR A 262 -29.87 -4.94 -28.53
N ILE A 263 -30.95 -4.48 -29.17
CA ILE A 263 -30.90 -3.83 -30.49
C ILE A 263 -31.67 -2.50 -30.44
N PRO A 264 -31.04 -1.35 -30.75
CA PRO A 264 -29.60 -1.16 -30.96
C PRO A 264 -28.79 -1.36 -29.66
N SER A 265 -27.56 -1.85 -29.79
CA SER A 265 -26.60 -1.99 -28.69
C SER A 265 -25.96 -0.63 -28.37
N ALA A 266 -25.65 -0.43 -27.10
CA ALA A 266 -24.93 0.73 -26.58
C ALA A 266 -24.21 0.32 -25.28
N ASP A 267 -23.18 1.08 -24.92
CA ASP A 267 -22.40 0.93 -23.69
C ASP A 267 -22.09 2.34 -23.14
N PRO A 268 -23.12 3.08 -22.70
CA PRO A 268 -22.94 4.41 -22.16
C PRO A 268 -22.52 4.35 -20.70
N ASP A 269 -21.67 5.29 -20.27
CA ASP A 269 -21.39 5.58 -18.87
C ASP A 269 -22.13 6.86 -18.46
N LEU A 270 -22.72 6.89 -17.26
CA LEU A 270 -23.47 8.04 -16.75
C LEU A 270 -22.74 8.67 -15.57
N HIS A 271 -22.42 9.96 -15.68
CA HIS A 271 -21.76 10.70 -14.61
C HIS A 271 -22.61 11.87 -14.12
N LEU A 272 -22.44 12.19 -12.84
CA LEU A 272 -22.99 13.37 -12.18
C LEU A 272 -21.87 14.29 -11.72
N TYR A 273 -22.07 15.59 -11.92
CA TYR A 273 -21.19 16.63 -11.44
C TYR A 273 -21.98 17.75 -10.76
N CYS A 274 -21.36 18.41 -9.80
CA CYS A 274 -21.85 19.65 -9.21
C CYS A 274 -20.79 20.75 -9.24
N ASP A 275 -21.25 22.00 -9.22
CA ASP A 275 -20.39 23.14 -8.90
C ASP A 275 -20.13 23.16 -7.39
N TYR A 276 -18.87 22.93 -7.00
CA TYR A 276 -18.43 22.85 -5.62
C TYR A 276 -17.16 23.69 -5.44
N GLU A 277 -17.18 24.63 -4.49
CA GLU A 277 -16.07 25.55 -4.21
C GLU A 277 -15.54 26.32 -5.46
N GLY A 278 -16.42 26.61 -6.43
CA GLY A 278 -16.07 27.35 -7.64
C GLY A 278 -15.42 26.52 -8.74
N GLY A 279 -15.49 25.18 -8.65
CA GLY A 279 -15.03 24.24 -9.66
C GLY A 279 -16.02 23.10 -9.90
N LEU A 280 -15.88 22.41 -11.03
CA LEU A 280 -16.68 21.23 -11.33
C LEU A 280 -16.11 20.01 -10.58
N MET A 281 -16.93 19.37 -9.76
CA MET A 281 -16.58 18.15 -9.02
C MET A 281 -17.42 16.97 -9.54
N GLN A 282 -16.78 15.85 -9.86
CA GLN A 282 -17.48 14.59 -10.17
C GLN A 282 -17.99 13.99 -8.86
N VAL A 283 -19.28 13.68 -8.78
CA VAL A 283 -19.91 13.22 -7.52
C VAL A 283 -20.32 11.76 -7.53
N ALA A 284 -20.70 11.26 -8.70
CA ALA A 284 -21.08 9.87 -8.91
C ALA A 284 -20.90 9.50 -10.38
N SER A 285 -20.69 8.23 -10.64
CA SER A 285 -20.51 7.65 -11.97
C SER A 285 -20.99 6.21 -11.97
N SER A 286 -21.30 5.69 -13.15
CA SER A 286 -21.63 4.28 -13.35
C SER A 286 -20.95 3.77 -14.62
N GLN A 287 -20.46 2.54 -14.58
CA GLN A 287 -19.75 1.87 -15.66
C GLN A 287 -20.15 0.38 -15.69
N ASN A 288 -21.45 0.12 -15.89
CA ASN A 288 -21.91 -1.25 -15.92
C ASN A 288 -21.61 -1.91 -17.26
N TRP A 289 -21.40 -3.22 -17.24
CA TRP A 289 -21.37 -3.98 -18.48
C TRP A 289 -22.81 -4.22 -18.97
N ASN A 290 -23.35 -3.30 -19.78
CA ASN A 290 -24.78 -3.30 -20.17
C ASN A 290 -25.22 -4.54 -20.94
N ILE A 291 -24.28 -5.30 -21.47
CA ILE A 291 -24.51 -6.60 -22.10
C ILE A 291 -24.98 -7.65 -21.08
N MET A 292 -24.47 -7.57 -19.84
CA MET A 292 -24.83 -8.45 -18.73
C MET A 292 -26.14 -8.00 -18.06
N ILE A 293 -26.26 -6.70 -17.79
CA ILE A 293 -27.35 -6.16 -16.94
C ILE A 293 -28.56 -5.59 -17.72
N GLY A 294 -28.39 -5.27 -19.01
CA GLY A 294 -29.43 -4.67 -19.85
C GLY A 294 -29.22 -3.17 -20.13
N PRO A 295 -30.18 -2.54 -20.84
CA PRO A 295 -30.00 -1.20 -21.43
C PRO A 295 -30.25 -0.05 -20.44
N HIS A 296 -29.50 -0.05 -19.34
CA HIS A 296 -29.69 0.87 -18.23
C HIS A 296 -28.37 1.14 -17.50
N GLU A 297 -28.18 2.40 -17.13
CA GLU A 297 -27.19 2.88 -16.18
C GLU A 297 -27.88 3.66 -15.07
N ASP A 298 -27.38 3.59 -13.84
CA ASP A 298 -27.82 4.49 -12.78
C ASP A 298 -26.71 4.88 -11.81
N CYS A 299 -26.81 6.11 -11.32
CA CYS A 299 -26.01 6.58 -10.21
C CYS A 299 -26.83 7.51 -9.31
N GLY A 300 -26.42 7.62 -8.05
CA GLY A 300 -27.08 8.43 -7.03
C GLY A 300 -26.06 9.14 -6.15
N SER A 301 -26.49 10.24 -5.54
CA SER A 301 -25.62 11.01 -4.65
C SER A 301 -26.43 11.84 -3.66
N TYR A 302 -25.87 12.04 -2.46
CA TYR A 302 -26.20 13.20 -1.64
C TYR A 302 -25.91 14.51 -2.40
N ILE A 303 -26.71 15.55 -2.14
CA ILE A 303 -26.56 16.86 -2.79
C ILE A 303 -25.62 17.73 -1.96
N TYR A 304 -24.35 17.77 -2.37
CA TYR A 304 -23.28 18.52 -1.69
C TYR A 304 -23.46 20.04 -1.71
N ALA A 305 -24.00 20.59 -2.80
CA ALA A 305 -24.26 22.02 -2.95
C ALA A 305 -25.48 22.29 -3.84
N PRO A 306 -26.36 23.25 -3.49
CA PRO A 306 -27.37 23.74 -4.41
C PRO A 306 -26.73 24.55 -5.54
N GLY A 307 -27.38 24.64 -6.69
CA GLY A 307 -26.91 25.43 -7.82
C GLY A 307 -26.84 24.64 -9.11
N ASN A 308 -25.78 24.89 -9.89
CA ASN A 308 -25.58 24.28 -11.19
C ASN A 308 -25.02 22.86 -11.06
N TRP A 309 -25.70 21.93 -11.72
CA TRP A 309 -25.31 20.53 -11.80
C TRP A 309 -25.27 20.10 -13.26
N LYS A 310 -24.49 19.05 -13.53
CA LYS A 310 -24.36 18.47 -14.87
C LYS A 310 -24.53 16.97 -14.81
N THR A 311 -25.23 16.42 -15.79
CA THR A 311 -25.04 15.03 -16.19
C THR A 311 -24.01 14.99 -17.31
N ALA A 312 -23.24 13.91 -17.41
CA ALA A 312 -22.45 13.63 -18.59
C ALA A 312 -22.68 12.19 -19.05
N VAL A 313 -22.62 11.98 -20.36
CA VAL A 313 -22.65 10.65 -20.96
C VAL A 313 -21.42 10.47 -21.83
N VAL A 314 -20.68 9.39 -21.58
CA VAL A 314 -19.63 8.86 -22.45
C VAL A 314 -20.16 7.55 -23.05
N ASP A 315 -19.73 7.16 -24.25
CA ASP A 315 -20.21 5.94 -24.90
C ASP A 315 -19.10 5.31 -25.74
N ILE A 316 -18.71 4.09 -25.40
CA ILE A 316 -17.70 3.31 -26.13
C ILE A 316 -18.39 2.42 -27.18
N PRO A 317 -17.80 2.21 -28.37
CA PRO A 317 -18.58 1.74 -29.51
C PRO A 317 -18.97 0.24 -29.46
N THR A 318 -20.24 -0.08 -29.19
CA THR A 318 -20.83 -1.41 -29.50
C THR A 318 -21.64 -1.35 -30.81
N LYS A 319 -21.24 -2.05 -31.88
CA LYS A 319 -22.00 -2.15 -33.17
C LYS A 319 -23.14 -3.18 -33.10
N GLY A 320 -24.35 -2.74 -33.46
CA GLY A 320 -25.57 -3.56 -33.57
C GLY A 320 -25.64 -4.52 -34.78
N LEU A 321 -26.74 -5.29 -34.86
CA LEU A 321 -26.81 -6.51 -35.66
C LEU A 321 -26.72 -6.37 -37.20
N ILE A 322 -27.00 -5.20 -37.77
CA ILE A 322 -27.10 -4.98 -39.21
C ILE A 322 -26.44 -3.65 -39.61
N GLY A 323 -25.34 -3.72 -40.35
CA GLY A 323 -24.89 -2.65 -41.27
C GLY A 323 -23.81 -1.69 -40.79
N ASP A 324 -22.89 -1.39 -41.71
CA ASP A 324 -21.94 -0.27 -41.67
C ASP A 324 -22.65 1.10 -41.53
N ARG A 325 -21.92 2.09 -40.99
CA ARG A 325 -22.24 3.52 -41.16
C ARG A 325 -22.20 3.87 -42.66
N HIS A 326 -23.39 4.16 -43.21
CA HIS A 326 -23.73 4.91 -44.42
C HIS A 326 -23.17 4.45 -45.78
N ASP A 327 -24.00 3.78 -46.59
CA ASP A 327 -23.71 3.54 -48.01
C ASP A 327 -24.58 4.36 -49.01
N THR A 328 -25.64 5.08 -48.60
CA THR A 328 -26.39 5.98 -49.53
C THR A 328 -26.91 7.30 -48.93
N ILE A 329 -27.14 8.32 -49.79
CA ILE A 329 -27.77 9.61 -49.43
C ILE A 329 -29.18 9.41 -48.85
N LEU A 330 -29.90 8.37 -49.28
CA LEU A 330 -31.22 8.01 -48.77
C LEU A 330 -31.16 7.42 -47.36
N ASP A 331 -30.09 6.69 -47.03
CA ASP A 331 -29.82 6.17 -45.69
C ASP A 331 -29.38 7.28 -44.74
N ARG A 332 -28.58 8.26 -45.19
CA ARG A 332 -28.35 9.50 -44.42
C ARG A 332 -29.64 10.23 -44.13
N MET A 333 -30.56 10.33 -45.09
CA MET A 333 -31.86 10.96 -44.87
C MET A 333 -32.74 10.15 -43.92
N LYS A 334 -32.68 8.81 -43.94
CA LYS A 334 -33.38 7.93 -42.98
C LYS A 334 -32.76 7.95 -41.58
N ASP A 335 -31.45 7.99 -41.44
CA ASP A 335 -30.76 8.11 -40.14
C ASP A 335 -30.96 9.50 -39.54
N ILE A 336 -31.15 10.53 -40.37
CA ILE A 336 -31.57 11.88 -39.96
C ILE A 336 -33.09 11.93 -39.65
N LEU A 337 -33.92 11.11 -40.31
CA LEU A 337 -35.37 11.00 -40.04
C LEU A 337 -35.73 10.06 -38.86
N MET A 338 -34.93 9.04 -38.58
CA MET A 338 -35.12 8.00 -37.56
C MET A 338 -34.16 8.17 -36.36
N GLY A 339 -33.09 8.94 -36.53
CA GLY A 339 -32.50 9.85 -35.54
C GLY A 339 -31.90 9.26 -34.26
N ARG A 340 -30.71 8.63 -34.35
CA ARG A 340 -29.74 8.37 -33.24
C ARG A 340 -30.27 7.57 -32.03
N VAL A 341 -29.49 6.60 -31.53
CA VAL A 341 -29.79 6.04 -30.20
C VAL A 341 -29.78 7.21 -29.22
N THR A 342 -30.96 7.54 -28.73
CA THR A 342 -31.17 8.66 -27.83
C THR A 342 -31.15 8.06 -26.43
N TYR A 343 -30.16 8.48 -25.65
CA TYR A 343 -30.10 8.18 -24.24
C TYR A 343 -31.07 9.13 -23.54
N TYR A 344 -31.95 8.56 -22.72
CA TYR A 344 -32.85 9.32 -21.86
C TYR A 344 -32.30 9.27 -20.45
N ILE A 345 -32.03 10.44 -19.91
CA ILE A 345 -31.51 10.59 -18.55
C ILE A 345 -32.66 11.15 -17.73
N ASP A 346 -33.29 10.30 -16.92
CA ASP A 346 -34.37 10.64 -16.02
C ASP A 346 -33.76 10.90 -14.63
N ILE A 347 -33.78 12.17 -14.22
CA ILE A 347 -33.20 12.67 -12.96
C ILE A 347 -34.33 12.95 -11.99
N SER A 348 -34.28 12.31 -10.83
CA SER A 348 -35.19 12.52 -9.72
C SER A 348 -34.48 13.28 -8.60
N LEU A 349 -34.99 14.48 -8.28
CA LEU A 349 -34.52 15.28 -7.15
C LEU A 349 -35.47 15.10 -5.96
N TYR A 350 -34.94 14.55 -4.88
CA TYR A 350 -35.68 14.22 -3.68
C TYR A 350 -35.53 15.32 -2.62
N PRO A 351 -36.65 15.93 -2.17
CA PRO A 351 -36.59 16.96 -1.14
C PRO A 351 -36.25 16.34 0.21
N GLY A 352 -35.72 17.16 1.12
CA GLY A 352 -35.39 16.69 2.46
C GLY A 352 -35.12 17.81 3.44
N SER A 353 -34.72 17.41 4.64
CA SER A 353 -34.27 18.31 5.69
C SER A 353 -33.04 17.76 6.38
N GLU A 354 -32.11 18.63 6.72
CA GLU A 354 -30.95 18.28 7.54
C GLU A 354 -31.26 18.60 9.00
N VAL A 355 -30.88 17.68 9.89
CA VAL A 355 -30.99 17.89 11.34
C VAL A 355 -29.68 17.50 12.00
N SER A 356 -29.12 18.44 12.77
CA SER A 356 -27.92 18.20 13.55
C SER A 356 -28.15 17.12 14.60
N ILE A 357 -27.19 16.23 14.73
CA ILE A 357 -27.12 15.29 15.85
C ILE A 357 -26.46 16.04 17.02
N PRO A 358 -27.14 16.18 18.17
CA PRO A 358 -26.68 17.10 19.22
C PRO A 358 -25.49 16.56 20.02
N ASP A 359 -25.33 15.24 20.10
CA ASP A 359 -24.17 14.61 20.75
C ASP A 359 -23.05 14.43 19.72
N ILE A 360 -21.83 14.78 20.11
CA ILE A 360 -20.62 14.62 19.30
C ILE A 360 -20.09 13.19 19.51
N PRO A 361 -19.85 12.41 18.44
CA PRO A 361 -19.11 11.16 18.52
C PRO A 361 -17.77 11.34 19.25
N PRO A 362 -17.52 10.55 20.30
CA PRO A 362 -16.28 10.66 21.07
C PRO A 362 -15.08 10.11 20.30
N PHE A 363 -13.88 10.34 20.84
CA PHE A 363 -12.66 9.61 20.45
C PHE A 363 -12.93 8.11 20.32
N MET A 364 -12.48 7.52 19.20
CA MET A 364 -12.74 6.13 18.81
C MET A 364 -14.21 5.72 18.98
N CYS A 365 -15.14 6.46 18.37
CA CYS A 365 -16.56 6.11 18.37
C CYS A 365 -16.80 4.81 17.58
N ARG A 366 -17.51 3.85 18.20
CA ARG A 366 -17.76 2.50 17.64
C ARG A 366 -19.23 2.10 17.74
N ASN A 367 -19.66 1.19 16.86
CA ASN A 367 -20.99 0.60 16.82
C ASN A 367 -22.10 1.67 16.82
N ALA A 368 -22.08 2.55 15.82
CA ALA A 368 -23.05 3.63 15.69
C ALA A 368 -24.34 3.13 15.01
N ASP A 369 -25.41 3.04 15.80
CA ASP A 369 -26.74 2.64 15.34
C ASP A 369 -27.63 3.88 15.17
N PHE A 370 -28.32 3.96 14.04
CA PHE A 370 -29.33 4.98 13.76
C PHE A 370 -30.66 4.32 13.39
N THR A 371 -31.75 4.85 13.93
CA THR A 371 -33.11 4.36 13.65
C THR A 371 -34.03 5.54 13.40
N LEU A 372 -34.44 5.71 12.15
CA LEU A 372 -35.46 6.68 11.75
C LEU A 372 -36.84 6.00 11.73
N SER A 373 -37.82 6.56 12.41
CA SER A 373 -39.20 6.07 12.43
C SER A 373 -40.18 7.22 12.21
N TRP A 374 -41.30 6.99 11.51
CA TRP A 374 -42.28 8.03 11.20
C TRP A 374 -43.72 7.52 11.13
N ASN A 375 -44.68 8.46 11.20
CA ASN A 375 -46.11 8.17 11.10
C ASN A 375 -46.71 8.74 9.80
N GLY A 376 -47.76 8.10 9.26
CA GLY A 376 -48.49 8.57 8.07
C GLY A 376 -47.97 8.00 6.75
N ASP A 377 -48.69 8.26 5.64
CA ASP A 377 -48.44 7.68 4.32
C ASP A 377 -47.33 8.43 3.58
N GLY A 378 -46.16 7.80 3.46
CA GLY A 378 -44.93 8.36 2.90
C GLY A 378 -43.73 7.45 3.19
N LYS A 379 -42.68 7.52 2.37
CA LYS A 379 -41.40 6.82 2.55
C LYS A 379 -40.30 7.85 2.83
N LEU A 380 -39.56 7.65 3.92
CA LEU A 380 -38.41 8.47 4.27
C LEU A 380 -37.11 7.67 4.16
N GLY A 381 -36.04 8.35 3.75
CA GLY A 381 -34.66 7.86 3.78
C GLY A 381 -33.85 8.57 4.86
N LEU A 382 -32.76 7.96 5.27
CA LEU A 382 -31.79 8.50 6.21
C LEU A 382 -30.40 8.47 5.58
N ILE A 383 -29.69 9.58 5.62
CA ILE A 383 -28.26 9.65 5.31
C ILE A 383 -27.56 10.32 6.49
N ILE A 384 -26.45 9.76 6.94
CA ILE A 384 -25.60 10.37 7.96
C ILE A 384 -24.42 11.01 7.24
N VAL A 385 -24.27 12.32 7.43
CA VAL A 385 -23.17 13.10 6.84
C VAL A 385 -22.30 13.70 7.94
N ASP A 386 -21.00 13.72 7.70
CA ASP A 386 -20.05 14.43 8.56
C ASP A 386 -20.09 15.95 8.33
N GLU A 387 -19.19 16.69 8.98
CA GLU A 387 -19.12 18.15 8.87
C GLU A 387 -18.55 18.65 7.53
N ASN A 388 -17.88 17.79 6.76
CA ASN A 388 -17.43 18.06 5.39
C ASN A 388 -18.44 17.62 4.33
N ASN A 389 -19.61 17.15 4.78
CA ASN A 389 -20.71 16.66 3.97
C ASN A 389 -20.42 15.34 3.24
N VAL A 390 -19.50 14.52 3.75
CA VAL A 390 -19.28 13.15 3.27
C VAL A 390 -20.37 12.24 3.83
N PRO A 391 -21.11 11.50 2.98
CA PRO A 391 -22.08 10.50 3.43
C PRO A 391 -21.38 9.27 4.00
N VAL A 392 -21.31 9.16 5.33
CA VAL A 392 -20.65 8.03 6.03
C VAL A 392 -21.56 6.79 6.15
N GLY A 393 -22.84 6.92 5.83
CA GLY A 393 -23.78 5.80 5.77
C GLY A 393 -25.16 6.21 5.28
N GLU A 394 -25.83 5.32 4.53
CA GLU A 394 -27.10 5.60 3.87
C GLU A 394 -28.14 4.47 4.05
N ALA A 395 -29.38 4.84 4.36
CA ALA A 395 -30.54 3.96 4.40
C ALA A 395 -31.70 4.58 3.61
N ILE A 396 -31.67 4.37 2.29
CA ILE A 396 -32.56 5.02 1.31
C ILE A 396 -33.52 4.04 0.60
N SER A 397 -33.75 2.85 1.18
CA SER A 397 -34.66 1.86 0.60
C SER A 397 -36.13 2.32 0.64
N THR A 398 -36.85 2.16 -0.46
CA THR A 398 -38.31 2.43 -0.51
C THR A 398 -39.15 1.25 -0.01
N ASN A 399 -38.56 0.05 0.09
CA ASN A 399 -39.23 -1.18 0.52
C ASN A 399 -39.23 -1.34 2.06
N VAL A 400 -39.57 -0.27 2.77
CA VAL A 400 -39.69 -0.26 4.22
C VAL A 400 -41.07 0.23 4.64
N THR A 401 -41.63 -0.26 5.74
CA THR A 401 -43.01 0.09 6.13
C THR A 401 -43.10 1.49 6.75
N LYS A 402 -42.38 1.73 7.87
CA LYS A 402 -42.36 3.01 8.63
C LYS A 402 -41.04 3.25 9.40
N GLN A 403 -39.98 2.56 9.02
CA GLN A 403 -38.70 2.60 9.75
C GLN A 403 -37.53 2.37 8.79
N GLN A 404 -36.44 3.13 8.97
CA GLN A 404 -35.10 2.83 8.43
C GLN A 404 -34.17 2.52 9.61
N VAL A 405 -33.26 1.58 9.40
CA VAL A 405 -32.16 1.27 10.32
C VAL A 405 -30.87 1.38 9.54
N LEU A 406 -29.89 2.05 10.12
CA LEU A 406 -28.54 2.19 9.58
C LEU A 406 -27.57 1.86 10.70
N HIS A 407 -26.67 0.92 10.45
CA HIS A 407 -25.54 0.63 11.31
C HIS A 407 -24.28 1.11 10.62
N VAL A 408 -23.38 1.72 11.38
CA VAL A 408 -22.06 2.12 10.93
C VAL A 408 -21.06 1.66 12.00
N ASP A 409 -20.05 0.88 11.62
CA ASP A 409 -19.11 0.27 12.56
C ASP A 409 -18.35 1.31 13.39
N GLN A 410 -18.02 2.45 12.78
CA GLN A 410 -17.33 3.54 13.44
C GLN A 410 -17.70 4.92 12.90
N LEU A 411 -17.45 5.94 13.71
CA LEU A 411 -17.50 7.35 13.33
C LEU A 411 -16.22 8.04 13.80
N GLY A 412 -15.71 9.00 13.02
CA GLY A 412 -14.65 9.91 13.46
C GLY A 412 -15.19 10.98 14.40
N GLU A 413 -14.31 11.62 15.16
CA GLU A 413 -14.68 12.72 16.04
C GLU A 413 -15.11 13.95 15.24
N GLY A 414 -16.25 14.56 15.57
CA GLY A 414 -16.72 15.80 14.94
C GLY A 414 -18.23 15.93 14.87
N ASN A 415 -18.72 16.94 14.17
CA ASN A 415 -20.16 17.16 14.07
C ASN A 415 -20.78 16.31 12.95
N TYR A 416 -21.95 15.73 13.22
CA TYR A 416 -22.71 14.98 12.23
C TYR A 416 -24.12 15.53 12.07
N LYS A 417 -24.68 15.32 10.87
CA LYS A 417 -26.06 15.64 10.56
C LYS A 417 -26.76 14.40 10.02
N ALA A 418 -28.02 14.26 10.38
CA ALA A 418 -28.93 13.33 9.75
C ALA A 418 -29.72 14.07 8.66
N VAL A 419 -29.61 13.58 7.42
CA VAL A 419 -30.38 14.05 6.29
C VAL A 419 -31.60 13.16 6.13
N ILE A 420 -32.78 13.73 6.37
CA ILE A 420 -34.06 13.04 6.23
C ILE A 420 -34.60 13.33 4.83
N VAL A 421 -34.67 12.30 4.00
CA VAL A 421 -35.02 12.41 2.58
C VAL A 421 -36.46 11.95 2.35
N GLN A 422 -37.25 12.72 1.62
CA GLN A 422 -38.58 12.31 1.15
C GLN A 422 -38.42 11.44 -0.12
N LEU A 423 -38.64 10.13 0.00
CA LEU A 423 -38.47 9.17 -1.10
C LEU A 423 -39.76 8.87 -1.88
N SER A 424 -40.91 9.36 -1.41
CA SER A 424 -42.20 9.24 -2.10
C SER A 424 -42.98 10.55 -2.01
N ASN A 425 -44.03 10.70 -2.82
CA ASN A 425 -44.96 11.82 -2.64
C ASN A 425 -45.65 11.74 -1.27
N ILE A 426 -45.80 12.90 -0.63
CA ILE A 426 -46.39 13.08 0.69
C ILE A 426 -47.37 14.27 0.61
N ASP A 427 -48.61 14.09 1.08
CA ASP A 427 -49.64 15.13 1.03
C ASP A 427 -49.73 15.99 2.30
N LYS A 428 -49.18 15.50 3.42
CA LYS A 428 -49.27 16.14 4.75
C LYS A 428 -47.92 16.08 5.47
N PRO A 429 -47.59 17.05 6.35
CA PRO A 429 -46.40 16.97 7.18
C PRO A 429 -46.27 15.62 7.89
N VAL A 430 -45.06 15.06 7.87
CA VAL A 430 -44.73 13.76 8.49
C VAL A 430 -43.83 13.99 9.69
N ASP A 431 -44.34 13.62 10.87
CA ASP A 431 -43.55 13.61 12.09
C ASP A 431 -42.67 12.36 12.12
N TYR A 432 -41.39 12.57 12.46
CA TYR A 432 -40.42 11.50 12.58
C TYR A 432 -39.66 11.57 13.91
N THR A 433 -39.07 10.44 14.27
CA THR A 433 -38.18 10.26 15.41
C THR A 433 -36.92 9.55 14.92
N LEU A 434 -35.77 10.19 15.09
CA LEU A 434 -34.46 9.60 14.90
C LEU A 434 -33.90 9.23 16.27
N LYS A 435 -33.62 7.95 16.47
CA LYS A 435 -32.83 7.47 17.61
C LYS A 435 -31.42 7.17 17.14
N TYR A 436 -30.44 7.45 17.98
CA TYR A 436 -29.06 7.06 17.72
C TYR A 436 -28.39 6.54 18.98
N SER A 437 -27.36 5.72 18.80
CA SER A 437 -26.49 5.31 19.89
C SER A 437 -25.14 4.85 19.39
N TRP A 438 -24.08 5.04 20.17
CA TRP A 438 -22.73 4.59 19.87
C TRP A 438 -21.93 4.35 21.16
N GLY A 439 -20.88 3.54 21.07
CA GLY A 439 -19.93 3.26 22.14
C GLY A 439 -18.57 3.91 21.91
N VAL A 440 -17.67 3.69 22.85
CA VAL A 440 -16.26 4.12 22.82
C VAL A 440 -15.37 2.89 22.71
N GLY A 441 -14.46 2.87 21.75
CA GLY A 441 -13.51 1.78 21.50
C GLY A 441 -12.40 1.72 22.54
N MET A 442 -11.69 2.83 22.73
CA MET A 442 -10.57 3.01 23.66
C MET A 442 -10.67 4.40 24.30
N LYS A 443 -10.08 4.60 25.48
CA LYS A 443 -9.95 5.94 26.07
C LYS A 443 -8.80 6.70 25.41
N GLU A 444 -8.92 8.02 25.36
CA GLU A 444 -7.88 8.90 24.82
C GLU A 444 -6.57 8.77 25.60
N ASP A 445 -6.60 8.70 26.94
CA ASP A 445 -5.40 8.48 27.77
C ASP A 445 -4.63 7.19 27.38
N ASP A 446 -5.35 6.10 27.11
CA ASP A 446 -4.75 4.82 26.72
C ASP A 446 -4.07 4.94 25.34
N ALA A 447 -4.69 5.66 24.42
CA ALA A 447 -4.15 5.94 23.09
C ALA A 447 -2.91 6.86 23.16
N ASP A 448 -2.93 7.86 24.04
CA ASP A 448 -1.78 8.72 24.31
C ASP A 448 -0.59 7.91 24.82
N TYR A 449 -0.79 6.89 25.67
CA TYR A 449 0.30 6.03 26.13
C TYR A 449 0.90 5.18 25.00
N ILE A 450 0.06 4.66 24.09
CA ILE A 450 0.53 3.95 22.90
C ILE A 450 1.37 4.89 22.04
N MET A 451 0.88 6.10 21.78
CA MET A 451 1.58 7.08 20.95
C MET A 451 2.82 7.68 21.60
N ASN A 452 2.85 7.80 22.94
CA ASN A 452 4.06 8.17 23.70
C ASN A 452 5.19 7.18 23.40
N ALA A 453 4.89 5.88 23.38
CA ALA A 453 5.85 4.84 23.05
C ALA A 453 6.21 4.85 21.56
N ALA A 454 5.22 4.96 20.68
CA ALA A 454 5.41 4.87 19.23
C ALA A 454 6.29 6.01 18.70
N GLU A 455 5.89 7.26 18.92
CA GLU A 455 6.65 8.43 18.48
C GLU A 455 7.92 8.66 19.33
N GLY A 456 7.88 8.28 20.60
CA GLY A 456 9.06 8.26 21.46
C GLY A 456 10.14 7.33 20.91
N SER A 457 9.76 6.19 20.33
CA SER A 457 10.69 5.24 19.72
C SER A 457 11.33 5.77 18.43
N VAL A 458 10.59 6.56 17.63
CA VAL A 458 11.10 7.23 16.42
C VAL A 458 12.13 8.28 16.81
N ILE A 459 11.81 9.17 17.76
CA ILE A 459 12.76 10.17 18.27
C ILE A 459 14.00 9.49 18.86
N ALA A 460 13.81 8.45 19.68
CA ALA A 460 14.92 7.69 20.30
C ALA A 460 15.86 7.11 19.23
N SER A 461 15.31 6.62 18.12
CA SER A 461 16.07 6.10 16.99
C SER A 461 16.88 7.20 16.29
N ILE A 462 16.27 8.37 16.07
CA ILE A 462 16.92 9.52 15.43
C ILE A 462 18.09 10.04 16.27
N ILE A 463 18.00 10.03 17.60
CA ILE A 463 19.05 10.57 18.48
C ILE A 463 19.97 9.49 19.08
N ASN A 464 19.87 8.23 18.63
CA ASN A 464 20.61 7.08 19.17
C ASN A 464 20.54 6.95 20.70
N ALA A 465 19.33 6.93 21.24
CA ALA A 465 19.06 6.86 22.68
C ALA A 465 18.18 5.66 23.02
N PRO A 466 18.28 5.10 24.24
CA PRO A 466 17.31 4.13 24.72
C PRO A 466 15.94 4.79 24.94
N LEU A 467 14.86 4.05 24.64
CA LEU A 467 13.50 4.36 25.07
C LEU A 467 13.23 3.68 26.42
N LEU A 468 12.80 4.46 27.41
CA LEU A 468 12.44 4.02 28.75
C LEU A 468 10.99 4.40 29.04
N TYR A 469 10.35 3.66 29.95
CA TYR A 469 8.98 3.93 30.37
C TYR A 469 8.90 4.31 31.85
N THR A 470 7.96 5.19 32.19
CA THR A 470 7.64 5.54 33.57
C THR A 470 6.15 5.69 33.76
N SER A 471 5.64 5.47 34.97
CA SER A 471 4.22 5.70 35.24
C SER A 471 3.90 7.20 35.35
N PRO A 472 2.63 7.61 35.17
CA PRO A 472 2.25 9.03 35.27
C PRO A 472 2.48 9.62 36.66
N ASP A 473 2.28 8.81 37.71
CA ASP A 473 2.24 9.30 39.09
C ASP A 473 3.59 9.27 39.80
N LYS A 474 4.54 8.45 39.34
CA LYS A 474 5.80 8.21 40.07
C LYS A 474 6.92 7.81 39.13
N LEU A 475 8.14 8.32 39.38
CA LEU A 475 9.31 7.91 38.63
C LEU A 475 9.65 6.44 38.94
N ASN A 476 9.92 5.65 37.90
CA ASN A 476 10.44 4.30 38.09
C ASN A 476 11.86 4.37 38.71
N PRO A 477 12.12 3.76 39.89
CA PRO A 477 13.43 3.82 40.54
C PRO A 477 14.58 3.19 39.74
N GLU A 478 14.30 2.33 38.77
CA GLU A 478 15.33 1.76 37.88
C GLU A 478 15.85 2.79 36.87
N ILE A 479 15.10 3.85 36.55
CA ILE A 479 15.55 4.90 35.63
C ILE A 479 16.78 5.61 36.20
N GLU A 480 16.79 5.95 37.49
CA GLU A 480 17.96 6.57 38.15
C GLU A 480 19.20 5.69 38.00
N LYS A 481 19.05 4.37 38.19
CA LYS A 481 20.17 3.42 38.03
C LYS A 481 20.65 3.33 36.58
N ILE A 482 19.75 3.40 35.61
CA ILE A 482 20.10 3.37 34.19
C ILE A 482 20.82 4.66 33.80
N VAL A 483 20.31 5.80 34.24
CA VAL A 483 20.93 7.12 34.06
C VAL A 483 22.36 7.11 34.60
N ASP A 484 22.54 6.66 35.84
CA ASP A 484 23.86 6.56 36.47
C ASP A 484 24.79 5.58 35.76
N LYS A 485 24.24 4.45 35.29
CA LYS A 485 25.03 3.36 34.68
C LYS A 485 25.45 3.67 33.25
N LEU A 486 24.57 4.27 32.46
CA LEU A 486 24.86 4.66 31.07
C LEU A 486 25.48 6.05 30.96
N GLY A 487 25.51 6.84 32.06
CA GLY A 487 26.03 8.20 32.07
C GLY A 487 25.16 9.16 31.26
N ILE A 488 23.84 9.10 31.43
CA ILE A 488 22.87 9.91 30.67
C ILE A 488 22.81 11.33 31.26
N ASP A 489 23.09 12.32 30.42
CA ASP A 489 23.09 13.74 30.83
C ASP A 489 21.77 14.46 30.55
N ASN A 490 20.98 13.96 29.59
CA ASN A 490 19.75 14.62 29.13
C ASN A 490 18.58 13.66 28.93
N ILE A 491 17.37 14.12 29.21
CA ILE A 491 16.14 13.37 28.96
C ILE A 491 15.21 14.15 28.02
N TYR A 492 14.62 13.42 27.08
CA TYR A 492 13.47 13.85 26.30
C TYR A 492 12.22 13.17 26.88
N LEU A 493 11.34 13.94 27.50
CA LEU A 493 10.11 13.44 28.10
C LEU A 493 8.98 13.45 27.05
N VAL A 494 8.33 12.31 26.84
CA VAL A 494 7.15 12.17 25.97
C VAL A 494 5.93 11.92 26.85
N ASP A 495 5.03 12.89 26.90
CA ASP A 495 3.85 12.94 27.77
C ASP A 495 2.69 13.63 27.04
N ILE A 496 2.27 13.03 25.92
CA ILE A 496 1.07 13.45 25.18
C ILE A 496 -0.13 13.47 26.15
N GLY A 497 -0.97 14.51 26.05
CA GLY A 497 -2.09 14.71 26.97
C GLY A 497 -1.73 15.31 28.34
N ASN A 498 -0.43 15.42 28.67
CA ASN A 498 0.08 15.86 29.98
C ASN A 498 -0.40 14.99 31.15
N HIS A 499 -0.33 13.67 31.00
CA HIS A 499 -0.78 12.71 32.02
C HIS A 499 0.12 12.68 33.25
N SER A 500 1.41 13.03 33.11
CA SER A 500 2.34 12.97 34.24
C SER A 500 2.06 14.00 35.34
N SER A 501 2.18 13.54 36.59
CA SER A 501 2.05 14.38 37.78
C SER A 501 3.27 15.30 37.95
N ILE A 502 3.06 16.46 38.60
CA ILE A 502 4.14 17.39 38.95
C ILE A 502 5.22 16.67 39.79
N ASN A 503 4.82 15.81 40.72
CA ASN A 503 5.76 15.06 41.54
C ASN A 503 6.65 14.14 40.71
N MET A 504 6.08 13.42 39.72
CA MET A 504 6.87 12.56 38.84
C MET A 504 7.89 13.38 38.02
N ARG A 505 7.47 14.55 37.50
CA ARG A 505 8.36 15.45 36.75
C ARG A 505 9.48 16.01 37.64
N ASP A 506 9.16 16.43 38.86
CA ASP A 506 10.15 16.92 39.83
C ASP A 506 11.15 15.81 40.23
N GLU A 507 10.67 14.57 40.40
CA GLU A 507 11.52 13.39 40.63
C GLU A 507 12.46 13.14 39.44
N LEU A 508 11.96 13.24 38.20
CA LEU A 508 12.75 13.07 36.98
C LEU A 508 13.82 14.16 36.82
N GLU A 509 13.47 15.44 37.04
CA GLU A 509 14.42 16.57 37.02
C GLU A 509 15.49 16.44 38.11
N GLY A 510 15.15 15.79 39.23
CA GLY A 510 16.11 15.47 40.30
C GLY A 510 17.17 14.44 39.91
N VAL A 511 16.86 13.58 38.92
CA VAL A 511 17.74 12.53 38.41
C VAL A 511 18.57 13.02 37.22
N CYS A 512 17.97 13.74 36.28
CA CYS A 512 18.62 14.15 35.03
C CYS A 512 18.00 15.42 34.44
N SER A 513 18.73 16.16 33.60
CA SER A 513 18.23 17.38 32.98
C SER A 513 17.20 17.07 31.89
N ILE A 514 15.97 17.59 32.01
CA ILE A 514 14.97 17.51 30.94
C ILE A 514 15.30 18.52 29.84
N LYS A 515 15.78 18.02 28.69
CA LYS A 515 16.14 18.85 27.53
C LYS A 515 14.91 19.31 26.75
N ARG A 516 13.89 18.47 26.68
CA ARG A 516 12.62 18.77 26.01
C ARG A 516 11.49 17.90 26.55
N THR A 517 10.29 18.48 26.59
CA THR A 517 9.04 17.76 26.86
C THR A 517 8.13 17.89 25.65
N TYR A 518 7.58 16.77 25.19
CA TYR A 518 6.54 16.72 24.17
C TYR A 518 5.20 16.40 24.83
N SER A 519 4.21 17.25 24.58
CA SER A 519 2.87 17.10 25.15
C SER A 519 1.74 17.07 24.12
N THR A 520 2.07 17.25 22.84
CA THR A 520 1.13 17.13 21.71
C THR A 520 1.79 16.48 20.51
N LEU A 521 1.05 15.63 19.80
CA LEU A 521 1.52 14.94 18.59
C LEU A 521 1.97 15.92 17.48
N PRO A 522 1.23 16.99 17.15
CA PRO A 522 1.69 18.00 16.20
C PRO A 522 3.07 18.59 16.50
N SER A 523 3.46 18.68 17.78
CA SER A 523 4.79 19.18 18.16
C SER A 523 5.90 18.16 17.93
N MET A 524 5.58 16.86 18.04
CA MET A 524 6.50 15.76 17.74
C MET A 524 6.65 15.59 16.24
N TYR A 525 5.55 15.57 15.49
CA TYR A 525 5.58 15.45 14.02
C TYR A 525 6.48 16.52 13.40
N LYS A 526 6.32 17.78 13.82
CA LYS A 526 7.18 18.91 13.38
C LYS A 526 8.62 18.80 13.83
N GLU A 527 8.88 18.16 14.97
CA GLU A 527 10.25 17.96 15.43
C GLU A 527 10.96 16.87 14.64
N ILE A 528 10.27 15.77 14.33
CA ILE A 528 10.80 14.68 13.51
C ILE A 528 11.13 15.19 12.12
N ASP A 529 10.19 15.87 11.45
CA ASP A 529 10.43 16.52 10.15
C ASP A 529 11.63 17.48 10.23
N ARG A 530 11.76 18.27 11.31
CA ARG A 530 12.92 19.17 11.48
C ARG A 530 14.25 18.42 11.66
N MET A 531 14.25 17.27 12.33
CA MET A 531 15.47 16.51 12.61
C MET A 531 15.98 15.76 11.37
N THR A 532 15.08 15.33 10.48
CA THR A 532 15.41 14.43 9.36
C THR A 532 15.29 15.10 7.99
N ASP A 533 14.48 16.17 7.87
CA ASP A 533 14.07 16.81 6.62
C ASP A 533 13.36 15.86 5.63
N SER A 534 12.80 14.75 6.14
CA SER A 534 12.05 13.78 5.33
C SER A 534 10.74 14.39 4.78
N ASN A 535 10.27 13.91 3.63
CA ASN A 535 8.95 14.23 3.09
C ASN A 535 8.00 13.02 3.12
N ASP A 536 8.36 12.01 3.89
CA ASP A 536 7.62 10.78 4.01
C ASP A 536 6.65 10.85 5.19
N ILE A 537 5.53 10.12 5.08
CA ILE A 537 4.49 10.05 6.10
C ILE A 537 4.09 8.59 6.28
N VAL A 538 4.04 8.13 7.53
CA VAL A 538 3.55 6.80 7.86
C VAL A 538 2.18 6.92 8.53
N PHE A 539 1.15 6.35 7.91
CA PHE A 539 -0.15 6.18 8.53
C PHE A 539 -0.27 4.78 9.14
N SER A 540 -0.90 4.70 10.30
CA SER A 540 -1.29 3.45 10.94
C SER A 540 -2.60 3.66 11.70
N THR A 541 -3.04 2.63 12.39
CA THR A 541 -4.18 2.67 13.31
C THR A 541 -3.75 2.16 14.69
N ILE A 542 -4.43 2.65 15.73
CA ILE A 542 -4.41 2.08 17.08
C ILE A 542 -5.60 1.14 17.34
N ASP A 543 -6.43 0.87 16.33
CA ASP A 543 -7.43 -0.18 16.43
C ASP A 543 -6.77 -1.56 16.53
N PRO A 544 -7.35 -2.45 17.36
CA PRO A 544 -7.01 -3.86 17.33
C PRO A 544 -7.29 -4.48 15.97
N TRP A 545 -6.42 -5.38 15.54
CA TRP A 545 -6.53 -6.05 14.25
C TRP A 545 -7.87 -6.79 14.07
N SER A 546 -8.60 -6.40 13.03
CA SER A 546 -9.81 -7.05 12.51
C SER A 546 -9.44 -8.26 11.64
N TYR A 547 -9.36 -9.44 12.26
CA TYR A 547 -9.04 -10.67 11.54
C TYR A 547 -10.20 -11.14 10.64
N TRP A 548 -9.87 -11.89 9.59
CA TRP A 548 -10.81 -12.36 8.58
C TRP A 548 -10.48 -13.79 8.13
N LEU A 549 -11.45 -14.46 7.50
CA LEU A 549 -11.33 -15.84 7.00
C LEU A 549 -11.47 -15.90 5.48
N ILE A 550 -10.72 -16.79 4.84
CA ILE A 550 -10.34 -16.73 3.41
C ILE A 550 -11.51 -16.65 2.43
N GLU A 551 -12.60 -17.37 2.67
CA GLU A 551 -13.76 -17.40 1.76
C GLU A 551 -14.88 -16.45 2.21
N LYS A 552 -14.71 -15.77 3.34
CA LYS A 552 -15.69 -14.81 3.87
C LYS A 552 -15.40 -13.38 3.42
N LEU A 553 -14.11 -13.02 3.28
CA LEU A 553 -13.63 -11.69 2.85
C LEU A 553 -14.36 -10.53 3.56
N LYS A 554 -14.52 -10.69 4.87
CA LYS A 554 -15.12 -9.70 5.77
C LYS A 554 -14.54 -9.88 7.17
N PRO A 555 -14.67 -8.89 8.06
CA PRO A 555 -14.26 -9.04 9.45
C PRO A 555 -14.96 -10.23 10.12
N GLU A 556 -14.19 -11.08 10.79
CA GLU A 556 -14.71 -12.18 11.64
C GLU A 556 -14.72 -11.77 13.13
N GLY A 557 -13.78 -10.92 13.54
CA GLY A 557 -13.72 -10.31 14.86
C GLY A 557 -12.45 -9.50 15.05
N GLU A 558 -12.21 -9.04 16.28
CA GLU A 558 -11.03 -8.25 16.65
C GLU A 558 -10.10 -9.05 17.57
N LYS A 559 -8.78 -8.85 17.40
CA LYS A 559 -7.73 -9.37 18.28
C LYS A 559 -7.22 -8.24 19.18
N LYS A 560 -7.79 -8.14 20.39
CA LYS A 560 -7.66 -6.96 21.28
C LYS A 560 -6.23 -6.43 21.45
N GLY A 561 -5.23 -7.32 21.61
CA GLY A 561 -3.83 -6.94 21.82
C GLY A 561 -2.97 -6.91 20.56
N ALA A 562 -3.55 -7.12 19.38
CA ALA A 562 -2.79 -7.19 18.14
C ALA A 562 -2.85 -5.83 17.42
N LEU A 563 -1.78 -5.02 17.51
CA LEU A 563 -1.71 -3.71 16.86
C LEU A 563 -0.72 -3.69 15.70
N TYR A 564 -0.89 -2.74 14.79
CA TYR A 564 0.07 -2.45 13.71
C TYR A 564 1.10 -1.39 14.10
N ILE A 565 0.87 -0.69 15.22
CA ILE A 565 1.62 0.51 15.60
C ILE A 565 3.11 0.25 15.87
N GLY A 566 3.47 -0.92 16.41
CA GLY A 566 4.87 -1.31 16.63
C GLY A 566 5.65 -1.43 15.30
N PRO A 567 5.21 -2.29 14.36
CA PRO A 567 5.79 -2.35 13.02
C PRO A 567 5.78 -1.00 12.30
N ALA A 568 4.71 -0.21 12.42
CA ALA A 568 4.63 1.13 11.82
C ALA A 568 5.67 2.10 12.39
N ALA A 569 5.93 2.07 13.70
CA ALA A 569 6.97 2.89 14.33
C ALA A 569 8.39 2.50 13.88
N TYR A 570 8.63 1.20 13.67
CA TYR A 570 9.88 0.73 13.07
C TYR A 570 10.07 1.26 11.64
N LEU A 571 9.03 1.24 10.82
CA LEU A 571 9.05 1.84 9.48
C LEU A 571 9.26 3.35 9.55
N ALA A 572 8.52 4.06 10.41
CA ALA A 572 8.64 5.51 10.59
C ALA A 572 10.06 5.93 11.00
N ALA A 573 10.74 5.17 11.87
CA ALA A 573 12.14 5.39 12.21
C ALA A 573 13.09 5.24 11.00
N HIS A 574 12.80 4.28 10.10
CA HIS A 574 13.52 4.11 8.85
C HIS A 574 13.30 5.26 7.87
N HIS A 575 12.08 5.77 7.73
CA HIS A 575 11.77 6.93 6.89
C HIS A 575 12.12 8.28 7.54
N GLY A 576 12.44 8.28 8.85
CA GLY A 576 12.66 9.51 9.60
C GLY A 576 11.41 10.38 9.59
N ALA A 577 10.25 9.75 9.63
CA ALA A 577 8.95 10.34 9.35
C ALA A 577 8.04 10.32 10.59
N PRO A 578 7.08 11.26 10.69
CA PRO A 578 5.99 11.15 11.64
C PRO A 578 5.16 9.88 11.44
N LEU A 579 4.70 9.28 12.54
CA LEU A 579 3.74 8.18 12.57
C LEU A 579 2.37 8.71 13.01
N ILE A 580 1.47 8.85 12.04
CA ILE A 580 0.12 9.37 12.28
C ILE A 580 -0.83 8.18 12.45
N ALA A 581 -1.25 7.93 13.68
CA ALA A 581 -2.38 7.06 13.96
C ALA A 581 -3.69 7.78 13.62
N VAL A 582 -4.46 7.22 12.69
CA VAL A 582 -5.61 7.90 12.07
C VAL A 582 -6.72 8.30 13.05
N GLU A 583 -6.78 7.66 14.22
CA GLU A 583 -7.76 7.97 15.27
C GLU A 583 -7.38 9.20 16.12
N MET A 584 -6.10 9.58 16.18
CA MET A 584 -5.58 10.58 17.12
C MET A 584 -5.95 12.02 16.78
N ASP A 585 -6.37 12.28 15.55
CA ASP A 585 -6.71 13.60 15.06
C ASP A 585 -8.12 13.60 14.48
N ALA A 586 -8.98 14.49 14.97
CA ALA A 586 -10.39 14.54 14.57
C ALA A 586 -10.61 14.59 13.04
N PRO A 587 -9.90 15.42 12.25
CA PRO A 587 -10.05 15.44 10.80
C PRO A 587 -9.70 14.09 10.13
N ILE A 588 -8.62 13.46 10.57
CA ILE A 588 -8.14 12.20 10.00
C ILE A 588 -9.10 11.06 10.37
N SER A 589 -9.57 11.03 11.62
CA SER A 589 -10.51 10.02 12.11
C SER A 589 -11.84 10.04 11.34
N ARG A 590 -12.30 11.21 10.91
CA ARG A 590 -13.48 11.36 10.05
C ARG A 590 -13.21 10.90 8.63
N ALA A 591 -12.10 11.34 8.04
CA ALA A 591 -11.75 10.96 6.68
C ALA A 591 -11.65 9.43 6.53
N VAL A 592 -10.92 8.75 7.41
CA VAL A 592 -10.70 7.29 7.35
C VAL A 592 -11.97 6.47 7.59
N THR A 593 -12.96 7.05 8.30
CA THR A 593 -14.23 6.39 8.64
C THR A 593 -14.97 5.96 7.38
N TRP A 594 -15.08 6.84 6.38
CA TRP A 594 -15.79 6.51 5.14
C TRP A 594 -15.13 5.34 4.42
N HIS A 595 -13.80 5.41 4.21
CA HIS A 595 -13.03 4.37 3.52
C HIS A 595 -13.20 3.01 4.17
N THR A 596 -13.13 2.97 5.50
CA THR A 596 -13.17 1.72 6.27
C THR A 596 -14.57 1.11 6.32
N ASN A 597 -15.60 1.92 6.60
CA ASN A 597 -16.98 1.45 6.62
C ASN A 597 -17.43 0.98 5.23
N TRP A 598 -17.12 1.77 4.19
CA TRP A 598 -17.44 1.41 2.82
C TRP A 598 -16.74 0.10 2.44
N TRP A 599 -15.45 -0.05 2.74
CA TRP A 599 -14.71 -1.26 2.38
C TRP A 599 -15.26 -2.52 3.07
N LYS A 600 -15.62 -2.45 4.35
CA LYS A 600 -16.20 -3.59 5.08
C LYS A 600 -17.51 -4.12 4.47
N GLU A 601 -18.30 -3.24 3.85
CA GLU A 601 -19.55 -3.61 3.18
C GLU A 601 -19.32 -4.15 1.75
N HIS A 602 -18.27 -3.68 1.06
CA HIS A 602 -18.09 -3.86 -0.37
C HIS A 602 -16.90 -4.77 -0.76
N ALA A 603 -16.09 -5.27 0.18
CA ALA A 603 -14.92 -6.11 -0.11
C ALA A 603 -15.22 -7.44 -0.87
N ILE A 604 -16.48 -7.89 -0.91
CA ILE A 604 -16.93 -9.07 -1.67
C ILE A 604 -17.71 -8.73 -2.94
N ARG A 605 -17.89 -7.44 -3.24
CA ARG A 605 -18.67 -6.96 -4.38
C ARG A 605 -17.77 -6.20 -5.33
N ASP A 606 -18.18 -6.19 -6.58
CA ASP A 606 -17.62 -5.30 -7.58
C ASP A 606 -18.42 -3.98 -7.57
N ASP A 607 -18.24 -3.20 -6.51
CA ASP A 607 -18.81 -1.86 -6.40
C ASP A 607 -17.63 -0.88 -6.27
N GLU A 608 -17.54 0.13 -7.14
CA GLU A 608 -16.44 1.09 -7.12
C GLU A 608 -16.64 2.19 -6.05
N PRO A 609 -15.55 2.72 -5.46
CA PRO A 609 -15.65 3.76 -4.45
C PRO A 609 -16.26 5.05 -5.00
N ASN A 610 -17.11 5.72 -4.20
CA ASN A 610 -17.75 6.97 -4.60
C ASN A 610 -16.71 8.09 -4.83
N VAL A 611 -16.75 8.70 -6.02
CA VAL A 611 -15.75 9.70 -6.47
C VAL A 611 -15.70 10.94 -5.57
N ALA A 612 -16.85 11.47 -5.13
CA ALA A 612 -16.86 12.64 -4.24
C ALA A 612 -16.33 12.31 -2.85
N ALA A 613 -16.69 11.15 -2.29
CA ALA A 613 -16.19 10.76 -0.98
C ALA A 613 -14.66 10.55 -1.00
N MET A 614 -14.12 9.92 -2.05
CA MET A 614 -12.66 9.82 -2.27
C MET A 614 -12.00 11.20 -2.29
N TYR A 615 -12.55 12.17 -3.01
CA TYR A 615 -12.00 13.54 -3.08
C TYR A 615 -12.13 14.31 -1.77
N LEU A 616 -13.31 14.31 -1.13
CA LEU A 616 -13.56 15.12 0.06
C LEU A 616 -12.77 14.63 1.28
N THR A 617 -12.71 13.31 1.48
CA THR A 617 -11.94 12.72 2.59
C THR A 617 -10.44 12.91 2.40
N SER A 618 -9.90 12.68 1.19
CA SER A 618 -8.48 12.92 0.90
C SER A 618 -8.12 14.40 1.00
N LYS A 619 -9.02 15.31 0.61
CA LYS A 619 -8.83 16.76 0.79
C LYS A 619 -8.73 17.12 2.27
N GLU A 620 -9.58 16.57 3.14
CA GLU A 620 -9.50 16.80 4.59
C GLU A 620 -8.15 16.35 5.17
N VAL A 621 -7.64 15.20 4.72
CA VAL A 621 -6.31 14.71 5.10
C VAL A 621 -5.21 15.68 4.68
N TYR A 622 -5.22 16.14 3.42
CA TYR A 622 -4.21 17.09 2.94
C TYR A 622 -4.32 18.46 3.60
N ASP A 623 -5.53 18.94 3.90
CA ASP A 623 -5.72 20.18 4.67
C ASP A 623 -5.11 20.06 6.07
N PHE A 624 -5.17 18.88 6.69
CA PHE A 624 -4.50 18.59 7.97
C PHE A 624 -2.97 18.51 7.82
N LEU A 625 -2.46 17.76 6.84
CA LEU A 625 -1.02 17.67 6.58
C LEU A 625 -0.41 19.05 6.28
N GLY A 626 -1.09 19.88 5.50
CA GLY A 626 -0.70 21.25 5.22
C GLY A 626 -0.64 22.15 6.46
N GLN A 627 -1.54 21.97 7.43
CA GLN A 627 -1.49 22.69 8.73
C GLN A 627 -0.27 22.29 9.58
N LEU A 628 0.19 21.06 9.42
CA LEU A 628 1.41 20.56 10.07
C LEU A 628 2.69 20.97 9.32
N GLY A 629 2.58 21.37 8.06
CA GLY A 629 3.72 21.64 7.18
C GLY A 629 4.31 20.39 6.52
N LEU A 630 3.53 19.29 6.51
CA LEU A 630 3.92 17.99 5.94
C LEU A 630 3.48 17.84 4.46
N ASP A 631 2.67 18.76 3.94
CA ASP A 631 2.43 18.94 2.50
C ASP A 631 3.38 20.02 1.97
N LYS A 632 4.46 19.61 1.29
CA LYS A 632 5.53 20.52 0.83
C LYS A 632 5.20 21.01 -0.58
N PRO A 633 4.98 22.33 -0.80
CA PRO A 633 4.53 22.84 -2.10
C PRO A 633 5.42 22.44 -3.27
N GLY A 634 4.83 21.77 -4.27
CA GLY A 634 5.50 21.36 -5.49
C GLY A 634 6.33 20.06 -5.36
N GLN A 635 6.25 19.39 -4.22
CA GLN A 635 6.77 18.04 -4.00
C GLN A 635 5.60 17.05 -3.92
N ARG A 636 5.87 15.77 -4.16
CA ARG A 636 4.93 14.69 -3.83
C ARG A 636 5.46 14.00 -2.58
N GLU A 637 4.61 13.85 -1.59
CA GLU A 637 4.90 13.06 -0.38
C GLU A 637 4.94 11.57 -0.73
N ASN A 638 5.74 10.82 0.00
CA ASN A 638 5.62 9.36 -0.01
C ASN A 638 4.81 8.96 1.21
N ILE A 639 3.67 8.32 0.97
CA ILE A 639 2.74 7.91 2.04
C ILE A 639 2.75 6.39 2.12
N VAL A 640 3.01 5.85 3.31
CA VAL A 640 2.90 4.41 3.57
C VAL A 640 1.85 4.15 4.63
N THR A 641 0.82 3.38 4.29
CA THR A 641 -0.17 2.91 5.25
C THR A 641 0.23 1.53 5.78
N VAL A 642 0.32 1.36 7.09
CA VAL A 642 0.56 0.06 7.75
C VAL A 642 -0.70 -0.35 8.49
N ALA A 643 -1.57 -1.12 7.83
CA ALA A 643 -2.82 -1.59 8.42
C ALA A 643 -3.45 -2.73 7.60
N GLY A 644 -4.26 -3.55 8.27
CA GLY A 644 -5.13 -4.52 7.64
C GLY A 644 -6.21 -3.86 6.77
N GLN A 645 -6.71 -4.59 5.77
CA GLN A 645 -7.74 -4.08 4.85
C GLN A 645 -9.04 -3.65 5.54
N PHE A 646 -9.37 -4.23 6.69
CA PHE A 646 -10.60 -3.91 7.42
C PHE A 646 -10.39 -2.93 8.58
N ASP A 647 -9.14 -2.57 8.85
CA ASP A 647 -8.78 -1.60 9.90
C ASP A 647 -8.63 -0.20 9.28
N ILE A 648 -7.98 -0.12 8.10
CA ILE A 648 -8.04 1.04 7.21
C ILE A 648 -8.46 0.54 5.81
N GLY A 649 -9.63 0.98 5.33
CA GLY A 649 -10.15 0.54 4.03
C GLY A 649 -9.24 0.86 2.84
N ILE A 650 -9.20 -0.01 1.84
CA ILE A 650 -8.32 0.09 0.66
C ILE A 650 -8.50 1.36 -0.20
N PRO A 651 -9.70 1.96 -0.34
CA PRO A 651 -9.82 3.20 -1.10
C PRO A 651 -9.02 4.38 -0.48
N TRP A 652 -8.59 4.27 0.78
CA TRP A 652 -7.74 5.26 1.45
C TRP A 652 -6.49 5.57 0.63
N ASP A 653 -5.72 4.56 0.26
CA ASP A 653 -4.43 4.76 -0.43
C ASP A 653 -4.65 5.26 -1.85
N ARG A 654 -5.63 4.69 -2.56
CA ARG A 654 -5.97 5.06 -3.95
C ARG A 654 -6.41 6.52 -4.07
N SER A 655 -6.99 7.09 -3.00
CA SER A 655 -7.46 8.48 -2.96
C SER A 655 -6.32 9.51 -3.01
N PHE A 656 -5.11 9.14 -2.56
CA PHE A 656 -3.95 10.03 -2.54
C PHE A 656 -3.12 10.01 -3.82
N VAL A 657 -3.29 8.96 -4.65
CA VAL A 657 -2.51 8.75 -5.87
C VAL A 657 -2.55 9.99 -6.76
N GLY A 658 -1.37 10.55 -6.97
CA GLY A 658 -1.12 11.71 -7.83
C GLY A 658 -0.74 12.97 -7.05
N ALA A 659 -1.31 13.18 -5.87
CA ALA A 659 -0.78 14.16 -4.91
C ALA A 659 0.41 13.57 -4.14
N ALA A 660 0.30 12.30 -3.75
CA ALA A 660 1.39 11.52 -3.15
C ALA A 660 1.70 10.27 -3.98
N ASN A 661 2.89 9.71 -3.74
CA ASN A 661 3.20 8.32 -4.04
C ASN A 661 2.72 7.47 -2.85
N ALA A 662 1.54 6.86 -2.98
CA ALA A 662 0.91 6.10 -1.90
C ALA A 662 1.18 4.59 -2.04
N GLY A 663 1.55 3.94 -0.94
CA GLY A 663 1.70 2.48 -0.82
C GLY A 663 1.17 1.94 0.50
N ARG A 664 0.98 0.61 0.57
CA ARG A 664 0.44 -0.06 1.76
C ARG A 664 1.22 -1.32 2.13
N ILE A 665 1.48 -1.50 3.42
CA ILE A 665 1.88 -2.78 4.03
C ILE A 665 0.66 -3.37 4.75
N ILE A 666 0.30 -4.60 4.39
CA ILE A 666 -0.93 -5.28 4.82
C ILE A 666 -0.66 -6.72 5.27
N GLY A 667 -1.56 -7.27 6.09
CA GLY A 667 -1.59 -8.67 6.54
C GLY A 667 -1.98 -8.73 8.01
N THR A 668 -1.58 -9.80 8.70
CA THR A 668 -1.52 -9.79 10.17
C THR A 668 -0.41 -8.85 10.67
N PRO A 669 -0.39 -8.44 11.95
CA PRO A 669 0.77 -7.72 12.51
C PRO A 669 2.10 -8.48 12.36
N VAL A 670 2.07 -9.81 12.38
CA VAL A 670 3.24 -10.65 12.08
C VAL A 670 3.67 -10.45 10.62
N ASP A 671 2.71 -10.47 9.68
CA ASP A 671 2.96 -10.21 8.26
C ASP A 671 3.58 -8.84 8.00
N THR A 672 3.05 -7.78 8.62
CA THR A 672 3.59 -6.43 8.45
C THR A 672 5.01 -6.31 8.98
N SER A 673 5.34 -6.95 10.12
CA SER A 673 6.68 -6.88 10.72
C SER A 673 7.80 -7.41 9.80
N TYR A 674 7.61 -8.59 9.20
CA TYR A 674 8.61 -9.15 8.29
C TYR A 674 8.55 -8.52 6.90
N TRP A 675 7.39 -8.05 6.44
CA TRP A 675 7.28 -7.43 5.13
C TRP A 675 7.90 -6.03 5.10
N ILE A 676 7.73 -5.24 6.17
CA ILE A 676 8.48 -3.99 6.39
C ILE A 676 9.99 -4.28 6.40
N SER A 677 10.43 -5.29 7.16
CA SER A 677 11.84 -5.69 7.18
C SER A 677 12.33 -6.11 5.79
N ARG A 678 11.52 -6.81 5.00
CA ARG A 678 11.85 -7.20 3.62
C ARG A 678 12.00 -5.98 2.71
N GLY A 679 11.13 -4.97 2.83
CA GLY A 679 11.23 -3.71 2.09
C GLY A 679 12.46 -2.90 2.46
N VAL A 680 12.67 -2.67 3.76
CA VAL A 680 13.84 -1.95 4.31
C VAL A 680 15.15 -2.60 3.88
N PHE A 681 15.24 -3.92 4.02
CA PHE A 681 16.44 -4.68 3.70
C PHE A 681 16.43 -5.23 2.28
N TYR A 682 15.52 -4.81 1.39
CA TYR A 682 15.51 -5.25 0.00
C TYR A 682 16.89 -5.12 -0.65
N PRO A 683 17.65 -4.01 -0.45
CA PRO A 683 19.01 -3.89 -0.98
C PRO A 683 20.00 -4.98 -0.52
N ALA A 684 19.73 -5.65 0.60
CA ALA A 684 20.52 -6.77 1.12
C ALA A 684 19.92 -8.13 0.77
N VAL A 685 18.63 -8.34 1.06
CA VAL A 685 17.99 -9.67 0.92
C VAL A 685 17.72 -10.06 -0.52
N ILE A 686 17.72 -9.11 -1.47
CA ILE A 686 17.62 -9.43 -2.90
C ILE A 686 18.77 -10.36 -3.33
N PHE A 687 19.96 -10.26 -2.74
CA PHE A 687 21.10 -11.13 -3.06
C PHE A 687 20.95 -12.58 -2.58
N ALA A 688 19.94 -12.88 -1.76
CA ALA A 688 19.55 -14.27 -1.49
C ALA A 688 18.78 -14.90 -2.67
N ASN A 689 18.21 -14.08 -3.56
CA ASN A 689 17.46 -14.54 -4.72
C ASN A 689 18.40 -15.18 -5.76
N PRO A 690 18.16 -16.43 -6.17
CA PRO A 690 18.94 -17.09 -7.22
C PRO A 690 18.99 -16.31 -8.55
N ALA A 691 18.01 -15.44 -8.82
CA ALA A 691 17.93 -14.59 -10.01
C ALA A 691 19.14 -13.67 -10.20
N LEU A 692 19.84 -13.28 -9.12
CA LEU A 692 21.04 -12.44 -9.20
C LEU A 692 22.33 -13.21 -9.49
N SER A 693 22.24 -14.53 -9.69
CA SER A 693 23.36 -15.34 -10.15
C SER A 693 23.96 -14.79 -11.46
N ASP A 694 25.27 -14.55 -11.48
CA ASP A 694 26.00 -14.16 -12.69
C ASP A 694 25.89 -15.16 -13.84
N LYS A 695 25.57 -16.43 -13.53
CA LYS A 695 25.38 -17.50 -14.52
C LYS A 695 23.96 -17.55 -15.10
N GLY A 696 23.05 -16.73 -14.58
CA GLY A 696 21.62 -16.85 -14.81
C GLY A 696 21.00 -18.04 -14.07
N VAL A 697 19.70 -18.22 -14.31
CA VAL A 697 18.86 -19.31 -13.78
C VAL A 697 18.23 -20.07 -14.94
N ALA A 698 18.13 -21.40 -14.81
CA ALA A 698 17.53 -22.26 -15.83
C ALA A 698 15.99 -22.31 -15.69
N LEU A 699 15.28 -21.53 -16.51
CA LEU A 699 13.82 -21.36 -16.45
C LEU A 699 13.11 -21.99 -17.65
N ILE A 700 11.86 -22.43 -17.48
CA ILE A 700 11.02 -23.08 -18.49
C ILE A 700 10.39 -22.02 -19.39
N ASN A 701 11.04 -21.73 -20.51
CA ASN A 701 10.56 -20.73 -21.46
C ASN A 701 9.50 -21.33 -22.41
N GLY A 702 8.49 -20.52 -22.75
CA GLY A 702 7.36 -20.92 -23.58
C GLY A 702 7.71 -21.16 -25.05
N SER A 703 6.88 -21.96 -25.74
CA SER A 703 7.04 -22.25 -27.17
C SER A 703 6.71 -21.05 -28.04
N LYS A 704 7.39 -20.94 -29.20
CA LYS A 704 7.07 -20.01 -30.30
C LYS A 704 6.48 -20.76 -31.47
N SER A 705 5.41 -20.21 -32.04
CA SER A 705 4.63 -20.82 -33.11
C SER A 705 4.05 -19.82 -34.11
N ILE A 706 3.77 -20.33 -35.31
CA ILE A 706 3.08 -19.62 -36.40
C ILE A 706 1.97 -20.49 -37.00
N ARG A 707 1.01 -19.86 -37.67
CA ARG A 707 0.05 -20.55 -38.54
C ARG A 707 0.53 -20.55 -39.99
N LYS A 708 0.70 -21.74 -40.57
CA LYS A 708 0.94 -21.89 -42.01
C LYS A 708 -0.29 -21.47 -42.80
N ALA A 709 -0.10 -21.14 -44.08
CA ALA A 709 -1.20 -20.91 -45.02
C ALA A 709 -2.18 -22.09 -45.12
N SER A 710 -1.73 -23.32 -44.81
CA SER A 710 -2.58 -24.52 -44.71
C SER A 710 -3.50 -24.55 -43.48
N GLY A 711 -3.33 -23.62 -42.54
CA GLY A 711 -3.99 -23.60 -41.23
C GLY A 711 -3.33 -24.50 -40.17
N MET A 712 -2.27 -25.23 -40.52
CA MET A 712 -1.52 -26.02 -39.55
C MET A 712 -0.68 -25.12 -38.63
N LEU A 713 -0.69 -25.44 -37.34
CA LEU A 713 0.23 -24.87 -36.37
C LEU A 713 1.64 -25.43 -36.61
N GLU A 714 2.63 -24.56 -36.67
CA GLU A 714 4.04 -24.93 -36.68
C GLU A 714 4.73 -24.36 -35.45
N ILE A 715 5.28 -25.24 -34.63
CA ILE A 715 6.13 -24.87 -33.49
C ILE A 715 7.53 -24.61 -34.03
N LEU A 716 7.91 -23.34 -34.06
CA LEU A 716 9.23 -22.89 -34.50
C LEU A 716 10.28 -23.13 -33.40
N LYS A 717 9.86 -23.00 -32.14
CA LYS A 717 10.68 -23.25 -30.96
C LYS A 717 9.83 -23.95 -29.91
N PRO A 718 10.15 -25.18 -29.48
CA PRO A 718 9.40 -25.85 -28.42
C PRO A 718 9.65 -25.15 -27.07
N SER A 719 8.72 -25.33 -26.13
CA SER A 719 8.96 -24.94 -24.74
C SER A 719 10.07 -25.81 -24.16
N GLN A 720 11.04 -25.18 -23.50
CA GLN A 720 12.25 -25.83 -23.01
C GLN A 720 12.92 -24.97 -21.93
N GLU A 721 13.81 -25.58 -21.15
CA GLU A 721 14.63 -24.84 -20.20
C GLU A 721 15.70 -23.99 -20.91
N GLU A 722 15.86 -22.76 -20.46
CA GLU A 722 16.82 -21.79 -20.96
C GLU A 722 17.52 -21.08 -19.80
N GLN A 723 18.81 -20.78 -19.97
CA GLN A 723 19.55 -19.98 -19.01
C GLN A 723 19.25 -18.50 -19.25
N ILE A 724 18.66 -17.84 -18.25
CA ILE A 724 18.15 -16.46 -18.33
C ILE A 724 18.81 -15.65 -17.22
N LYS A 725 19.40 -14.50 -17.54
CA LYS A 725 20.10 -13.66 -16.58
C LYS A 725 19.19 -12.57 -16.03
N TYR A 726 19.17 -12.40 -14.71
CA TYR A 726 18.31 -11.42 -14.03
C TYR A 726 16.84 -11.53 -14.51
N PRO A 727 16.25 -12.73 -14.46
CA PRO A 727 15.00 -13.02 -15.14
C PRO A 727 13.83 -12.18 -14.61
N ILE A 728 13.07 -11.59 -15.54
CA ILE A 728 11.68 -11.16 -15.31
C ILE A 728 10.76 -12.22 -15.91
N LEU A 729 9.83 -12.73 -15.11
CA LEU A 729 8.82 -13.68 -15.58
C LEU A 729 7.61 -12.95 -16.13
N CYS A 730 7.14 -13.35 -17.29
CA CYS A 730 5.95 -12.81 -17.94
C CYS A 730 4.92 -13.90 -18.22
N SER A 731 3.67 -13.64 -17.81
CA SER A 731 2.53 -14.53 -18.03
C SER A 731 1.39 -13.77 -18.70
N TYR A 732 1.31 -13.84 -20.03
CA TYR A 732 0.29 -13.14 -20.82
C TYR A 732 -0.75 -14.12 -21.35
N ILE A 733 -1.98 -14.01 -20.86
CA ILE A 733 -3.09 -14.88 -21.25
C ILE A 733 -4.26 -14.04 -21.78
N THR A 734 -4.74 -13.06 -21.02
CA THR A 734 -5.65 -12.03 -21.53
C THR A 734 -4.95 -10.69 -21.48
N TYR A 735 -4.82 -10.01 -22.61
CA TYR A 735 -3.95 -8.83 -22.73
C TYR A 735 -4.31 -8.02 -23.97
N CYS A 736 -3.91 -6.75 -23.97
CA CYS A 736 -4.05 -5.89 -25.15
C CYS A 736 -2.95 -6.19 -26.17
N TYR A 737 -3.31 -6.18 -27.46
CA TYR A 737 -2.40 -6.42 -28.58
C TYR A 737 -2.72 -5.53 -29.77
N ARG A 738 -1.85 -4.54 -30.05
CA ARG A 738 -1.96 -3.63 -31.22
C ARG A 738 -3.29 -2.87 -31.24
N PHE A 739 -3.72 -2.39 -30.09
CA PHE A 739 -5.04 -1.81 -29.89
C PHE A 739 -5.26 -0.55 -30.76
N ASN A 740 -4.53 0.53 -30.57
CA ASN A 740 -4.77 1.75 -31.37
C ASN A 740 -4.34 1.57 -32.84
N GLU A 741 -3.34 0.75 -33.15
CA GLU A 741 -2.94 0.49 -34.54
C GLU A 741 -4.04 -0.23 -35.36
N ARG A 742 -4.67 -1.25 -34.76
CA ARG A 742 -5.61 -2.15 -35.45
C ARG A 742 -7.03 -2.03 -34.92
N ALA A 743 -7.22 -2.14 -33.61
CA ALA A 743 -8.53 -2.12 -32.96
C ALA A 743 -9.30 -0.83 -33.19
N SER A 744 -8.61 0.30 -33.32
CA SER A 744 -9.26 1.56 -33.64
C SER A 744 -10.11 1.53 -34.91
N LYS A 745 -9.71 0.73 -35.92
CA LYS A 745 -10.46 0.54 -37.16
C LYS A 745 -11.70 -0.31 -36.93
N TYR A 746 -11.60 -1.33 -36.08
CA TYR A 746 -12.72 -2.17 -35.70
C TYR A 746 -13.72 -1.37 -34.87
N TRP A 747 -13.26 -0.79 -33.76
CA TRP A 747 -14.05 -0.01 -32.81
C TRP A 747 -14.60 1.28 -33.43
N GLY A 748 -13.82 1.95 -34.27
CA GLY A 748 -14.18 3.21 -34.91
C GLY A 748 -13.77 4.45 -34.10
N PHE A 749 -12.90 4.29 -33.10
CA PHE A 749 -12.31 5.35 -32.28
C PHE A 749 -10.88 5.00 -31.88
N ASN A 750 -10.07 6.00 -31.54
CA ASN A 750 -8.76 5.81 -30.91
C ASN A 750 -8.91 6.04 -29.40
N TYR A 751 -8.33 5.16 -28.59
CA TYR A 751 -8.18 5.44 -27.16
C TYR A 751 -7.19 6.59 -26.97
N THR A 752 -7.54 7.53 -26.09
CA THR A 752 -6.67 8.61 -25.62
C THR A 752 -6.75 8.60 -24.10
N THR A 753 -5.59 8.65 -23.47
CA THR A 753 -5.39 8.56 -22.02
C THR A 753 -5.93 9.80 -21.30
N ALA A 754 -6.02 9.74 -19.97
CA ALA A 754 -6.52 10.83 -19.14
C ALA A 754 -5.68 12.12 -19.24
N ASN A 755 -4.38 11.97 -19.48
CA ASN A 755 -3.44 13.06 -19.70
C ASN A 755 -3.30 13.48 -21.19
N GLY A 756 -4.14 12.96 -22.08
CA GLY A 756 -4.23 13.40 -23.48
C GLY A 756 -3.22 12.76 -24.43
N ILE A 757 -2.60 11.63 -24.06
CA ILE A 757 -1.75 10.85 -24.95
C ILE A 757 -2.63 9.96 -25.81
N THR A 758 -2.40 9.93 -27.12
CA THR A 758 -2.96 8.90 -28.02
C THR A 758 -1.87 7.86 -28.31
N PRO A 759 -1.90 6.68 -27.65
CA PRO A 759 -0.96 5.57 -27.87
C PRO A 759 -0.85 5.20 -29.35
N PHE A 760 0.28 4.62 -29.74
CA PHE A 760 0.70 4.37 -31.13
C PHE A 760 0.95 5.63 -31.97
N ASP A 761 0.04 6.60 -31.97
CA ASP A 761 0.03 7.74 -32.90
C ASP A 761 0.97 8.87 -32.49
N GLN A 762 1.02 9.21 -31.20
CA GLN A 762 1.66 10.41 -30.70
C GLN A 762 3.20 10.27 -30.55
N PRO A 763 4.00 11.21 -31.09
CA PRO A 763 5.43 11.26 -30.81
C PRO A 763 5.73 11.43 -29.32
N SER A 764 6.80 10.78 -28.86
CA SER A 764 7.35 10.99 -27.52
C SER A 764 8.64 11.82 -27.60
N THR A 765 8.86 12.64 -26.58
CA THR A 765 10.11 13.42 -26.41
C THR A 765 11.16 12.68 -25.57
N ASN A 766 10.82 11.54 -24.97
CA ASN A 766 11.76 10.78 -24.14
C ASN A 766 12.58 9.77 -25.00
N PRO A 767 13.92 9.79 -24.91
CA PRO A 767 14.77 8.81 -25.61
C PRO A 767 14.52 7.35 -25.23
N ILE A 768 13.98 7.06 -24.04
CA ILE A 768 13.64 5.68 -23.64
C ILE A 768 12.61 5.04 -24.59
N ASP A 769 11.81 5.86 -25.28
CA ASP A 769 10.76 5.42 -26.19
C ASP A 769 11.28 5.19 -27.62
N SER A 770 12.59 5.42 -27.85
CA SER A 770 13.19 5.29 -29.18
C SER A 770 13.05 3.88 -29.72
N ASN A 771 12.41 3.78 -30.88
CA ASN A 771 12.18 2.56 -31.66
C ASN A 771 11.24 1.53 -31.02
N VAL A 772 10.41 1.93 -30.05
CA VAL A 772 9.41 1.02 -29.45
C VAL A 772 8.40 0.47 -30.47
N LEU A 773 8.16 1.20 -31.56
CA LEU A 773 7.26 0.82 -32.65
C LEU A 773 7.98 0.41 -33.96
N GLU A 774 9.29 0.15 -33.91
CA GLU A 774 10.08 -0.16 -35.11
C GLU A 774 9.56 -1.39 -35.86
N LYS A 775 9.13 -2.42 -35.13
CA LYS A 775 8.52 -3.65 -35.69
C LYS A 775 7.28 -3.36 -36.55
N TYR A 776 6.62 -2.22 -36.32
CA TYR A 776 5.42 -1.77 -37.03
C TYR A 776 5.72 -0.70 -38.10
N GLY A 777 7.01 -0.50 -38.43
CA GLY A 777 7.44 0.43 -39.48
C GLY A 777 7.45 1.90 -39.05
N LYS A 778 7.36 2.18 -37.74
CA LYS A 778 7.37 3.53 -37.18
C LYS A 778 8.67 3.76 -36.39
N TYR A 779 9.57 4.54 -36.99
CA TYR A 779 10.93 4.76 -36.49
C TYR A 779 11.04 6.06 -35.68
N GLY A 780 11.84 6.08 -34.62
CA GLY A 780 11.99 7.23 -33.71
C GLY A 780 11.29 7.04 -32.37
N SER A 781 11.16 8.10 -31.58
CA SER A 781 10.49 8.06 -30.26
C SER A 781 9.00 8.33 -30.39
N TYR A 782 8.19 7.35 -30.00
CA TYR A 782 6.72 7.42 -29.98
C TYR A 782 6.21 6.82 -28.69
N TRP A 783 5.07 7.29 -28.22
CA TRP A 783 4.35 6.56 -27.17
C TRP A 783 3.97 5.16 -27.73
N PRO A 784 4.15 4.09 -26.94
CA PRO A 784 3.87 2.73 -27.42
C PRO A 784 2.38 2.56 -27.73
N ASP A 785 2.03 1.51 -28.47
CA ASP A 785 0.64 1.04 -28.57
C ASP A 785 0.34 0.11 -27.38
N LEU A 786 -0.93 -0.10 -27.04
CA LEU A 786 -1.32 -1.09 -26.02
C LEU A 786 -1.06 -2.49 -26.57
N THR A 787 0.10 -3.03 -26.21
CA THR A 787 0.69 -4.31 -26.64
C THR A 787 1.61 -4.82 -25.54
N GLU A 788 1.04 -5.13 -24.37
CA GLU A 788 1.75 -5.56 -23.16
C GLU A 788 2.87 -6.60 -23.42
N PRO A 789 2.63 -7.71 -24.15
CA PRO A 789 3.65 -8.74 -24.37
C PRO A 789 4.85 -8.30 -25.22
N GLU A 790 4.84 -7.09 -25.77
CA GLU A 790 5.94 -6.55 -26.58
C GLU A 790 6.54 -5.28 -25.94
N VAL A 791 5.70 -4.44 -25.33
CA VAL A 791 6.12 -3.14 -24.78
C VAL A 791 6.76 -3.29 -23.41
N ILE A 792 6.20 -4.11 -22.51
CA ILE A 792 6.79 -4.35 -21.18
C ILE A 792 8.20 -4.96 -21.33
N PRO A 793 8.39 -6.07 -22.08
CA PRO A 793 9.72 -6.60 -22.40
C PRO A 793 10.68 -5.56 -22.98
N PHE A 794 10.20 -4.69 -23.87
CA PHE A 794 11.05 -3.69 -24.51
C PHE A 794 11.66 -2.70 -23.51
N TYR A 795 10.90 -2.23 -22.52
CA TYR A 795 11.44 -1.31 -21.51
C TYR A 795 12.32 -2.03 -20.49
N LEU A 796 11.92 -3.22 -20.05
CA LEU A 796 12.69 -3.99 -19.06
C LEU A 796 14.03 -4.48 -19.64
N ASP A 797 14.09 -4.86 -20.92
CA ASP A 797 15.35 -5.19 -21.62
C ASP A 797 16.34 -4.01 -21.61
N LYS A 798 15.86 -2.77 -21.75
CA LYS A 798 16.71 -1.56 -21.65
C LYS A 798 17.32 -1.35 -20.26
N SER A 799 16.73 -1.97 -19.23
CA SER A 799 17.27 -1.99 -17.87
C SER A 799 18.28 -3.14 -17.64
N GLY A 800 18.48 -3.99 -18.64
CA GLY A 800 19.41 -5.12 -18.63
C GLY A 800 18.84 -6.45 -18.16
N TYR A 801 17.51 -6.57 -18.03
CA TYR A 801 16.85 -7.82 -17.68
C TYR A 801 16.67 -8.73 -18.89
N ASP A 802 16.83 -10.05 -18.70
CA ASP A 802 16.37 -11.03 -19.69
C ASP A 802 14.93 -11.48 -19.34
N MET A 803 14.10 -11.71 -20.35
CA MET A 803 12.70 -12.11 -20.18
C MET A 803 12.51 -13.63 -20.23
N ALA A 804 11.78 -14.17 -19.25
CA ALA A 804 11.25 -15.52 -19.25
C ALA A 804 9.73 -15.46 -19.49
N PHE A 805 9.20 -16.35 -20.32
CA PHE A 805 7.77 -16.37 -20.64
C PHE A 805 7.18 -17.72 -20.31
N SER A 806 6.15 -17.75 -19.47
CA SER A 806 5.41 -18.97 -19.16
C SER A 806 3.94 -18.63 -18.93
N THR A 807 3.06 -19.47 -19.48
CA THR A 807 1.61 -19.27 -19.39
C THR A 807 0.91 -20.44 -18.72
N ASN A 808 1.56 -21.60 -18.63
CA ASN A 808 1.03 -22.77 -17.93
C ASN A 808 1.42 -22.78 -16.45
N PHE A 809 0.46 -23.08 -15.57
CA PHE A 809 0.61 -23.09 -14.11
C PHE A 809 1.89 -23.77 -13.60
N SER A 810 2.14 -25.02 -14.03
CA SER A 810 3.29 -25.78 -13.52
C SER A 810 4.62 -25.18 -13.94
N ALA A 811 4.72 -24.61 -15.15
CA ALA A 811 5.93 -23.94 -15.60
C ALA A 811 6.15 -22.62 -14.85
N THR A 812 5.09 -21.81 -14.72
CA THR A 812 5.15 -20.52 -14.03
C THR A 812 5.56 -20.69 -12.56
N VAL A 813 4.92 -21.60 -11.83
CA VAL A 813 5.26 -21.82 -10.41
C VAL A 813 6.65 -22.41 -10.23
N GLU A 814 7.07 -23.33 -11.11
CA GLU A 814 8.44 -23.85 -11.07
C GLU A 814 9.48 -22.74 -11.31
N ASP A 815 9.21 -21.82 -12.25
CA ASP A 815 10.11 -20.71 -12.54
C ASP A 815 10.16 -19.69 -11.40
N LEU A 816 9.02 -19.36 -10.79
CA LEU A 816 8.96 -18.53 -9.58
C LEU A 816 9.80 -19.14 -8.45
N ASN A 817 9.66 -20.44 -8.20
CA ASN A 817 10.42 -21.17 -7.18
C ASN A 817 11.92 -21.28 -7.47
N LYS A 818 12.33 -21.19 -8.74
CA LYS A 818 13.73 -21.20 -9.14
C LYS A 818 14.41 -19.83 -8.97
N GLY A 819 13.62 -18.76 -8.87
CA GLY A 819 14.08 -17.39 -8.61
C GLY A 819 13.94 -16.47 -9.81
N VAL A 820 13.17 -15.38 -9.62
CA VAL A 820 12.97 -14.28 -10.58
C VAL A 820 13.04 -12.93 -9.87
N ILE A 821 13.37 -11.84 -10.59
CA ILE A 821 13.40 -10.48 -10.03
C ILE A 821 11.97 -9.95 -9.84
N ALA A 822 11.11 -10.18 -10.83
CA ALA A 822 9.70 -9.82 -10.76
C ALA A 822 8.86 -10.73 -11.68
N TRP A 823 7.56 -10.76 -11.41
CA TRP A 823 6.56 -11.43 -12.21
C TRP A 823 5.53 -10.40 -12.71
N PHE A 824 5.44 -10.27 -14.04
CA PHE A 824 4.45 -9.48 -14.75
C PHE A 824 3.38 -10.41 -15.33
N GLU A 825 2.13 -10.11 -15.05
CA GLU A 825 1.02 -11.02 -15.27
C GLU A 825 -0.17 -10.25 -15.84
N THR A 826 -0.79 -10.78 -16.90
CA THR A 826 -2.09 -10.31 -17.38
C THR A 826 -2.96 -11.52 -17.74
N THR A 827 -3.92 -11.83 -16.88
CA THR A 827 -4.86 -12.97 -16.98
C THR A 827 -6.21 -12.63 -16.37
N HIS A 828 -7.14 -13.59 -16.38
CA HIS A 828 -8.40 -13.44 -15.68
C HIS A 828 -8.19 -13.67 -14.18
N GLY A 829 -8.56 -12.68 -13.38
CA GLY A 829 -8.68 -12.79 -11.94
C GLY A 829 -10.11 -13.00 -11.46
N TRP A 830 -10.25 -13.46 -10.21
CA TRP A 830 -11.52 -13.59 -9.51
C TRP A 830 -11.28 -13.64 -7.99
N HIS A 831 -12.16 -13.06 -7.18
CA HIS A 831 -11.96 -12.97 -5.72
C HIS A 831 -12.49 -14.18 -4.92
N HIS A 832 -13.45 -14.95 -5.44
CA HIS A 832 -14.02 -16.09 -4.69
C HIS A 832 -13.03 -17.26 -4.54
N ASN A 833 -13.36 -18.22 -3.67
CA ASN A 833 -12.58 -19.45 -3.43
C ASN A 833 -11.11 -19.16 -3.13
N SER A 834 -10.83 -18.18 -2.25
CA SER A 834 -9.49 -17.70 -1.85
C SER A 834 -8.78 -16.72 -2.80
N GLY A 835 -9.47 -16.24 -3.83
CA GLY A 835 -8.85 -15.54 -4.95
C GLY A 835 -8.30 -16.56 -5.95
N SER A 836 -8.37 -16.25 -7.24
CA SER A 836 -7.84 -17.14 -8.29
C SER A 836 -7.38 -16.37 -9.51
N ILE A 837 -6.39 -16.94 -10.19
CA ILE A 837 -5.87 -16.47 -11.48
C ILE A 837 -5.89 -17.61 -12.51
N ALA A 838 -6.21 -17.27 -13.74
CA ALA A 838 -6.33 -18.22 -14.83
C ALA A 838 -4.96 -18.53 -15.47
N PHE A 839 -4.68 -19.79 -15.76
CA PHE A 839 -3.49 -20.24 -16.47
C PHE A 839 -3.82 -20.96 -17.77
N TRP A 840 -2.91 -20.95 -18.74
CA TRP A 840 -3.06 -21.68 -19.99
C TRP A 840 -3.21 -23.19 -19.75
N ASN A 841 -4.30 -23.74 -20.31
CA ASN A 841 -4.63 -25.14 -20.26
C ASN A 841 -4.77 -25.69 -21.69
N PRO A 842 -3.78 -26.45 -22.19
CA PRO A 842 -3.77 -26.96 -23.55
C PRO A 842 -4.88 -27.98 -23.84
N TYR A 843 -5.44 -28.60 -22.80
CA TYR A 843 -6.50 -29.61 -22.91
C TYR A 843 -7.91 -29.01 -22.80
N GLY A 844 -7.97 -27.70 -22.53
CA GLY A 844 -9.18 -26.93 -22.33
C GLY A 844 -9.97 -27.26 -21.06
N ALA A 845 -10.98 -26.45 -20.75
CA ALA A 845 -11.89 -26.71 -19.65
C ALA A 845 -12.77 -27.95 -19.93
N PRO A 846 -13.17 -28.74 -18.91
CA PRO A 846 -14.23 -29.74 -19.09
C PRO A 846 -15.45 -29.05 -19.68
N GLY A 847 -15.79 -29.46 -20.90
CA GLY A 847 -16.49 -28.60 -21.85
C GLY A 847 -17.81 -28.01 -21.37
N PHE A 848 -18.06 -26.82 -21.88
CA PHE A 848 -19.39 -26.31 -22.16
C PHE A 848 -20.28 -27.47 -22.68
N ALA A 849 -21.32 -27.85 -21.93
CA ALA A 849 -22.23 -28.96 -22.23
C ALA A 849 -21.66 -30.41 -22.20
N GLY A 850 -20.56 -30.68 -21.49
CA GLY A 850 -20.03 -32.05 -21.39
C GLY A 850 -19.45 -32.59 -22.71
N VAL A 851 -19.19 -31.70 -23.67
CA VAL A 851 -18.50 -32.03 -24.91
C VAL A 851 -17.02 -31.79 -24.72
N ASN A 852 -16.26 -32.86 -24.62
CA ASN A 852 -14.80 -32.80 -24.58
C ASN A 852 -14.30 -32.45 -25.99
N VAL A 853 -14.19 -31.17 -26.32
CA VAL A 853 -13.67 -30.74 -27.62
C VAL A 853 -12.14 -30.85 -27.55
N SER A 854 -11.60 -32.05 -27.81
CA SER A 854 -10.17 -32.19 -28.03
C SER A 854 -9.80 -31.46 -29.33
N LEU A 855 -9.30 -30.23 -29.22
CA LEU A 855 -8.90 -29.43 -30.38
C LEU A 855 -7.46 -29.84 -30.78
N PRO A 856 -7.22 -30.23 -32.04
CA PRO A 856 -5.95 -30.81 -32.51
C PRO A 856 -4.76 -29.82 -32.58
N THR A 857 -4.82 -28.70 -31.85
CA THR A 857 -3.82 -27.63 -31.81
C THR A 857 -3.35 -27.49 -30.35
N VAL A 858 -2.26 -28.18 -30.01
CA VAL A 858 -1.79 -28.34 -28.63
C VAL A 858 -0.40 -27.71 -28.49
N GLU A 859 -0.35 -26.50 -27.95
CA GLU A 859 0.87 -25.94 -27.35
C GLU A 859 0.75 -26.05 -25.83
N PRO A 860 1.58 -26.86 -25.15
CA PRO A 860 1.46 -27.05 -23.70
C PRO A 860 1.71 -25.80 -22.88
N ASN A 861 2.68 -24.99 -23.30
CA ASN A 861 3.12 -23.76 -22.62
C ASN A 861 3.60 -22.77 -23.70
N PRO A 862 2.70 -22.09 -24.43
CA PRO A 862 3.09 -21.04 -25.35
C PRO A 862 3.68 -19.86 -24.59
N TRP A 863 4.58 -19.09 -25.22
CA TRP A 863 5.16 -17.90 -24.56
C TRP A 863 4.14 -16.77 -24.32
N ARG A 864 3.02 -16.78 -25.05
CA ARG A 864 1.81 -15.98 -24.78
C ARG A 864 0.56 -16.73 -25.22
N GLY A 865 -0.55 -16.53 -24.51
CA GLY A 865 -1.86 -17.08 -24.87
C GLY A 865 -2.34 -16.54 -26.22
N TYR A 866 -3.22 -17.29 -26.89
CA TYR A 866 -3.82 -16.89 -28.17
C TYR A 866 -5.23 -17.48 -28.31
N GLU A 867 -6.03 -16.88 -29.18
CA GLU A 867 -7.45 -17.17 -29.28
C GLU A 867 -7.81 -18.37 -30.17
N ILE A 868 -9.05 -18.85 -30.04
CA ILE A 868 -9.55 -20.03 -30.74
C ILE A 868 -10.93 -19.83 -31.36
N TYR A 869 -11.04 -19.93 -32.69
CA TYR A 869 -12.32 -19.80 -33.40
C TYR A 869 -12.77 -21.06 -34.12
N LEU A 870 -11.92 -21.63 -34.99
CA LEU A 870 -12.22 -22.79 -35.83
C LEU A 870 -10.92 -23.54 -36.18
N PRO A 871 -10.90 -24.88 -36.29
CA PRO A 871 -9.68 -25.59 -36.65
C PRO A 871 -9.18 -25.19 -38.04
N GLY A 872 -7.96 -24.66 -38.12
CA GLY A 872 -7.30 -24.23 -39.35
C GLY A 872 -6.61 -22.87 -39.23
N TRP A 873 -6.72 -22.05 -40.27
CA TRP A 873 -6.05 -20.73 -40.37
C TRP A 873 -6.72 -19.62 -39.54
N LEU A 874 -7.91 -19.89 -38.98
CA LEU A 874 -8.67 -19.01 -38.09
C LEU A 874 -8.41 -19.32 -36.59
N ASP A 875 -7.40 -20.13 -36.28
CA ASP A 875 -6.92 -20.40 -34.93
C ASP A 875 -5.65 -19.58 -34.67
N GLY A 876 -5.47 -19.05 -33.47
CA GLY A 876 -4.36 -18.17 -33.12
C GLY A 876 -3.02 -18.90 -33.05
N SER A 877 -1.95 -18.13 -32.90
CA SER A 877 -0.61 -18.64 -32.58
C SER A 877 0.14 -17.59 -31.79
N THR A 878 1.34 -17.94 -31.30
CA THR A 878 2.12 -16.92 -30.58
C THR A 878 2.63 -15.79 -31.47
N GLU A 879 2.64 -15.92 -32.81
CA GLU A 879 3.01 -14.82 -33.72
C GLU A 879 1.85 -13.85 -33.96
N GLU A 880 0.65 -14.38 -34.22
CA GLU A 880 -0.59 -13.62 -34.36
C GLU A 880 -1.63 -14.21 -33.38
N PRO A 881 -1.75 -13.63 -32.16
CA PRO A 881 -2.58 -14.16 -31.09
C PRO A 881 -4.05 -13.71 -31.15
N ASP A 882 -4.30 -12.48 -31.61
CA ASP A 882 -5.63 -11.91 -31.84
C ASP A 882 -6.12 -12.42 -33.20
N VAL A 883 -7.09 -13.33 -33.21
CA VAL A 883 -7.73 -13.85 -34.42
C VAL A 883 -9.24 -13.82 -34.35
N LEU A 884 -9.76 -13.45 -33.17
CA LEU A 884 -11.14 -13.20 -32.85
C LEU A 884 -11.27 -11.76 -32.35
N SER A 885 -12.39 -11.17 -32.69
CA SER A 885 -12.82 -9.94 -32.04
C SER A 885 -14.08 -10.18 -31.24
N GLN A 886 -14.14 -9.48 -30.12
CA GLN A 886 -15.33 -9.31 -29.32
C GLN A 886 -16.43 -8.78 -30.21
N SER A 887 -17.49 -9.56 -30.30
CA SER A 887 -18.70 -9.15 -30.98
C SER A 887 -19.22 -7.91 -30.29
N LYS A 888 -19.13 -6.82 -31.01
CA LYS A 888 -19.79 -5.55 -30.78
C LYS A 888 -21.30 -5.61 -30.44
N LYS A 889 -21.93 -6.77 -30.59
CA LYS A 889 -23.36 -7.05 -30.31
C LYS A 889 -23.56 -7.90 -29.05
N LEU A 890 -22.60 -8.78 -28.77
CA LEU A 890 -22.74 -9.86 -27.79
C LEU A 890 -21.71 -9.76 -26.66
N GLY A 891 -20.69 -8.91 -26.79
CA GLY A 891 -19.63 -8.75 -25.80
C GLY A 891 -18.74 -9.99 -25.64
N ILE A 892 -18.73 -10.87 -26.64
CA ILE A 892 -17.97 -12.14 -26.61
C ILE A 892 -17.16 -12.34 -27.89
N ASP A 893 -15.98 -12.94 -27.79
CA ASP A 893 -15.03 -13.20 -28.90
C ASP A 893 -15.57 -14.25 -29.87
N ILE A 894 -16.23 -13.79 -30.94
CA ILE A 894 -16.83 -14.68 -31.95
C ILE A 894 -16.73 -14.13 -33.38
N VAL A 895 -16.16 -12.95 -33.57
CA VAL A 895 -16.02 -12.34 -34.90
C VAL A 895 -14.66 -12.75 -35.46
N PRO A 896 -14.56 -13.39 -36.65
CA PRO A 896 -13.27 -13.83 -37.17
C PRO A 896 -12.46 -12.63 -37.66
N ALA A 897 -11.64 -12.03 -36.79
CA ALA A 897 -10.86 -10.83 -37.05
C ALA A 897 -9.99 -10.99 -38.31
N ARG A 898 -9.31 -12.14 -38.42
CA ARG A 898 -8.41 -12.47 -39.52
C ARG A 898 -9.06 -12.57 -40.90
N ALA A 899 -10.39 -12.67 -40.97
CA ALA A 899 -11.08 -12.63 -42.26
C ALA A 899 -10.92 -11.27 -42.96
N SER A 900 -10.65 -10.20 -42.19
CA SER A 900 -10.38 -8.85 -42.70
C SER A 900 -9.09 -8.74 -43.53
N ASP A 901 -8.15 -9.67 -43.36
CA ASP A 901 -6.88 -9.72 -44.11
C ASP A 901 -7.02 -10.24 -45.54
N LEU A 902 -8.17 -10.81 -45.89
CA LEU A 902 -8.39 -11.34 -47.23
C LEU A 902 -8.36 -10.19 -48.25
N PRO A 903 -7.68 -10.35 -49.40
CA PRO A 903 -7.52 -9.27 -50.39
C PRO A 903 -8.85 -8.76 -50.97
N PHE A 904 -9.92 -9.54 -50.83
CA PHE A 904 -11.28 -9.22 -51.25
C PHE A 904 -12.26 -8.95 -50.08
N ALA A 905 -11.77 -8.90 -48.83
CA ALA A 905 -12.58 -8.71 -47.62
C ALA A 905 -13.52 -7.50 -47.73
N GLN A 906 -13.00 -6.37 -48.22
CA GLN A 906 -13.74 -5.13 -48.44
C GLN A 906 -14.93 -5.24 -49.42
N TYR A 907 -14.94 -6.25 -50.29
CA TYR A 907 -16.00 -6.46 -51.30
C TYR A 907 -17.07 -7.46 -50.84
N ILE A 908 -16.85 -8.19 -49.73
CA ILE A 908 -17.80 -9.16 -49.19
C ILE A 908 -18.47 -8.52 -47.96
N PRO A 909 -19.76 -8.14 -48.00
CA PRO A 909 -20.42 -7.39 -46.94
C PRO A 909 -20.32 -8.01 -45.53
N VAL A 910 -20.29 -9.34 -45.46
CA VAL A 910 -20.17 -10.10 -44.20
C VAL A 910 -18.75 -10.05 -43.62
N ILE A 911 -17.72 -9.93 -44.47
CA ILE A 911 -16.31 -9.91 -44.07
C ILE A 911 -15.80 -8.48 -43.88
N LYS A 912 -16.33 -7.52 -44.65
CA LYS A 912 -16.05 -6.07 -44.54
C LYS A 912 -16.20 -5.55 -43.10
N ASN A 913 -17.05 -6.18 -42.30
CA ASN A 913 -17.36 -5.82 -40.91
C ASN A 913 -16.55 -6.58 -39.86
N THR A 914 -15.57 -7.39 -40.28
CA THR A 914 -14.60 -8.05 -39.39
C THR A 914 -13.36 -7.19 -39.21
N GLY A 915 -12.60 -7.43 -38.14
CA GLY A 915 -11.35 -6.74 -37.86
C GLY A 915 -10.86 -7.12 -36.46
N TYR A 916 -9.61 -6.83 -36.17
CA TYR A 916 -8.99 -7.05 -34.85
C TYR A 916 -9.58 -6.08 -33.83
N ASP A 917 -9.91 -6.53 -32.63
CA ASP A 917 -10.38 -5.67 -31.53
C ASP A 917 -9.28 -5.33 -30.52
N GLY A 918 -8.08 -5.90 -30.72
CA GLY A 918 -6.90 -5.62 -29.94
C GLY A 918 -6.93 -6.18 -28.52
N VAL A 919 -7.83 -7.10 -28.20
CA VAL A 919 -7.89 -7.75 -26.89
C VAL A 919 -7.90 -9.27 -27.08
N VAL A 920 -6.91 -9.94 -26.49
CA VAL A 920 -6.75 -11.39 -26.61
C VAL A 920 -7.50 -12.07 -25.46
N ILE A 921 -8.32 -13.08 -25.75
CA ILE A 921 -8.98 -13.95 -24.74
C ILE A 921 -9.80 -13.11 -23.75
N THR A 922 -10.91 -12.51 -24.18
CA THR A 922 -11.69 -11.60 -23.32
C THR A 922 -12.52 -12.33 -22.28
N VAL A 923 -13.42 -13.25 -22.65
CA VAL A 923 -14.38 -13.84 -21.67
C VAL A 923 -14.86 -15.26 -21.97
N LEU A 924 -15.46 -15.55 -23.14
CA LEU A 924 -16.19 -16.83 -23.33
C LEU A 924 -15.36 -17.92 -24.04
N PHE A 925 -15.00 -17.70 -25.31
CA PHE A 925 -14.26 -18.69 -26.09
C PHE A 925 -12.78 -18.74 -25.69
N GLY A 926 -12.20 -17.61 -25.28
CA GLY A 926 -10.84 -17.56 -24.74
C GLY A 926 -10.65 -18.41 -23.48
N ARG A 927 -11.63 -18.41 -22.55
CA ARG A 927 -11.61 -19.24 -21.33
C ARG A 927 -11.63 -20.76 -21.61
N LEU A 928 -12.00 -21.20 -22.81
CA LEU A 928 -11.89 -22.62 -23.18
C LEU A 928 -10.45 -23.13 -23.15
N ARG A 929 -9.44 -22.24 -23.18
CA ARG A 929 -8.01 -22.57 -23.11
C ARG A 929 -7.37 -22.19 -21.78
N THR A 930 -8.15 -21.87 -20.77
CA THR A 930 -7.62 -21.54 -19.45
C THR A 930 -8.16 -22.48 -18.37
N LYS A 931 -7.48 -22.48 -17.22
CA LYS A 931 -7.96 -23.10 -15.99
C LYS A 931 -7.62 -22.17 -14.82
N ASP A 932 -8.60 -21.92 -13.97
CA ASP A 932 -8.43 -21.11 -12.77
C ASP A 932 -7.71 -21.93 -11.68
N TYR A 933 -6.72 -21.30 -11.04
CA TYR A 933 -6.03 -21.84 -9.87
C TYR A 933 -6.21 -20.87 -8.70
N THR A 934 -6.58 -21.42 -7.55
CA THR A 934 -6.92 -20.68 -6.34
C THR A 934 -5.69 -20.30 -5.52
N GLY A 935 -5.83 -19.31 -4.63
CA GLY A 935 -4.81 -18.96 -3.64
C GLY A 935 -4.31 -20.17 -2.84
N TYR A 936 -5.20 -21.11 -2.51
CA TYR A 936 -4.80 -22.39 -1.89
C TYR A 936 -3.87 -23.24 -2.74
N GLU A 937 -4.13 -23.35 -4.05
CA GLU A 937 -3.29 -24.14 -4.95
C GLU A 937 -1.95 -23.45 -5.22
N LEU A 938 -1.93 -22.11 -5.25
CA LEU A 938 -0.68 -21.35 -5.31
C LEU A 938 0.16 -21.50 -4.04
N ASP A 939 -0.46 -21.41 -2.86
CA ASP A 939 0.20 -21.57 -1.55
C ASP A 939 0.85 -22.95 -1.40
N GLU A 940 0.16 -24.01 -1.85
CA GLU A 940 0.71 -25.37 -1.83
C GLU A 940 1.88 -25.56 -2.82
N ALA A 941 1.85 -24.86 -3.96
CA ALA A 941 2.81 -25.06 -5.05
C ALA A 941 4.05 -24.15 -4.95
N LEU A 942 3.89 -22.95 -4.37
CA LEU A 942 4.99 -22.00 -4.21
C LEU A 942 5.91 -22.39 -3.04
N LYS A 943 7.13 -21.91 -3.13
CA LYS A 943 8.15 -21.91 -2.08
C LYS A 943 8.58 -20.46 -1.85
N ASN A 944 9.76 -20.22 -1.31
CA ASN A 944 10.30 -18.88 -1.26
C ASN A 944 10.53 -18.34 -2.69
N ILE A 945 9.98 -17.17 -3.00
CA ILE A 945 10.20 -16.43 -4.25
C ILE A 945 11.20 -15.27 -4.07
N HIS A 946 11.83 -15.16 -2.89
CA HIS A 946 13.04 -14.39 -2.64
C HIS A 946 12.98 -12.90 -3.00
N SER A 947 12.04 -12.15 -2.42
CA SER A 947 11.88 -10.70 -2.68
C SER A 947 11.52 -10.36 -4.13
N ALA A 948 10.83 -11.24 -4.84
CA ALA A 948 10.31 -10.93 -6.18
C ALA A 948 9.25 -9.81 -6.13
N GLY A 949 9.23 -8.95 -7.15
CA GLY A 949 8.11 -8.02 -7.38
C GLY A 949 6.94 -8.73 -8.07
N PHE A 950 5.71 -8.23 -7.87
CA PHE A 950 4.54 -8.70 -8.61
C PHE A 950 3.75 -7.53 -9.21
N ASN A 951 3.47 -7.59 -10.50
CA ASN A 951 2.60 -6.64 -11.20
C ASN A 951 1.56 -7.45 -11.98
N ALA A 952 0.28 -7.21 -11.71
CA ALA A 952 -0.81 -7.95 -12.32
C ALA A 952 -1.86 -7.01 -12.92
N GLY A 953 -2.33 -7.34 -14.13
CA GLY A 953 -3.54 -6.79 -14.73
C GLY A 953 -4.81 -7.62 -14.45
N SER A 954 -4.73 -8.63 -13.59
CA SER A 954 -5.86 -9.46 -13.20
C SER A 954 -6.81 -8.76 -12.22
N CYS A 955 -8.10 -8.73 -12.54
CA CYS A 955 -9.14 -8.11 -11.71
C CYS A 955 -9.35 -8.83 -10.36
N LEU A 956 -9.75 -8.10 -9.32
CA LEU A 956 -10.33 -8.64 -8.08
C LEU A 956 -9.41 -9.63 -7.30
N ILE A 957 -8.10 -9.64 -7.53
CA ILE A 957 -7.19 -10.57 -6.84
C ILE A 957 -6.64 -9.99 -5.53
N SER A 958 -6.69 -8.66 -5.35
CA SER A 958 -6.26 -8.03 -4.11
C SER A 958 -7.19 -8.37 -2.95
N ASN A 959 -6.68 -8.23 -1.72
CA ASN A 959 -7.37 -8.51 -0.46
C ASN A 959 -7.85 -9.95 -0.25
N THR A 960 -7.46 -10.85 -1.14
CA THR A 960 -7.74 -12.29 -1.08
C THR A 960 -6.61 -13.06 -0.40
N TYR A 961 -6.79 -14.37 -0.19
CA TYR A 961 -5.70 -15.21 0.29
C TYR A 961 -4.60 -15.36 -0.76
N LEU A 962 -4.93 -15.31 -2.06
CA LEU A 962 -3.92 -15.27 -3.13
C LEU A 962 -2.96 -14.08 -2.94
N HIS A 963 -3.48 -12.90 -2.63
CA HIS A 963 -2.66 -11.73 -2.30
C HIS A 963 -1.71 -12.01 -1.12
N LEU A 964 -2.25 -12.49 0.01
CA LEU A 964 -1.45 -12.84 1.19
C LEU A 964 -0.43 -13.95 0.92
N THR A 965 -0.79 -14.92 0.09
CA THR A 965 0.08 -16.04 -0.32
C THR A 965 1.33 -15.47 -0.98
N LEU A 966 1.19 -14.58 -1.95
CA LEU A 966 2.35 -13.98 -2.62
C LEU A 966 3.24 -13.18 -1.65
N ILE A 967 2.65 -12.42 -0.71
CA ILE A 967 3.41 -11.73 0.34
C ILE A 967 4.23 -12.72 1.17
N ARG A 968 3.57 -13.77 1.69
CA ARG A 968 4.19 -14.77 2.56
C ARG A 968 5.27 -15.57 1.86
N HIS A 969 5.07 -15.89 0.58
CA HIS A 969 6.07 -16.59 -0.19
C HIS A 969 7.28 -15.72 -0.55
N GLY A 970 7.23 -14.41 -0.29
CA GLY A 970 8.39 -13.53 -0.35
C GLY A 970 8.27 -12.40 -1.35
N SER A 971 7.08 -12.08 -1.86
CA SER A 971 6.87 -10.90 -2.69
C SER A 971 7.24 -9.64 -1.92
N VAL A 972 8.09 -8.77 -2.48
CA VAL A 972 8.51 -7.53 -1.79
C VAL A 972 7.57 -6.36 -2.07
N TYR A 973 6.94 -6.33 -3.24
CA TYR A 973 5.90 -5.37 -3.59
C TYR A 973 4.88 -6.01 -4.53
N GLN A 974 3.67 -5.45 -4.58
CA GLN A 974 2.60 -5.87 -5.48
C GLN A 974 1.83 -4.67 -6.06
N VAL A 975 1.60 -4.66 -7.36
CA VAL A 975 0.64 -3.75 -8.03
C VAL A 975 -0.50 -4.61 -8.56
N ILE A 976 -1.65 -4.56 -7.89
CA ILE A 976 -2.77 -5.47 -8.12
C ILE A 976 -4.12 -4.77 -7.90
N ASP A 977 -5.17 -5.27 -8.54
CA ASP A 977 -6.49 -4.64 -8.49
C ASP A 977 -7.39 -5.26 -7.41
N PRO A 978 -8.00 -4.44 -6.52
CA PRO A 978 -9.07 -4.88 -5.64
C PRO A 978 -10.47 -4.84 -6.27
N TRP A 979 -10.63 -4.29 -7.48
CA TRP A 979 -11.89 -4.13 -8.23
C TRP A 979 -11.79 -4.75 -9.62
N GLU A 980 -12.85 -4.58 -10.43
CA GLU A 980 -12.76 -4.76 -11.88
C GLU A 980 -11.83 -3.73 -12.53
N THR A 981 -10.99 -4.22 -13.44
CA THR A 981 -10.04 -3.42 -14.21
C THR A 981 -10.49 -3.29 -15.66
N SER A 982 -10.34 -2.11 -16.24
CA SER A 982 -10.58 -1.90 -17.67
C SER A 982 -9.39 -2.39 -18.52
N TRP A 983 -9.60 -2.56 -19.84
CA TRP A 983 -8.53 -2.96 -20.76
C TRP A 983 -7.44 -1.90 -20.93
N TYR A 984 -7.73 -0.65 -20.56
CA TYR A 984 -6.80 0.46 -20.73
C TYR A 984 -5.68 0.45 -19.68
N SER A 985 -5.87 -0.27 -18.58
CA SER A 985 -4.82 -0.63 -17.60
C SER A 985 -3.59 -1.28 -18.24
N ALA A 986 -3.73 -1.92 -19.41
CA ALA A 986 -2.60 -2.39 -20.21
C ALA A 986 -1.57 -1.27 -20.45
N PHE A 987 -2.03 -0.06 -20.74
CA PHE A 987 -1.15 1.09 -20.91
C PHE A 987 -0.53 1.54 -19.59
N ALA A 988 -1.26 1.45 -18.46
CA ALA A 988 -0.68 1.72 -17.15
C ALA A 988 0.45 0.73 -16.83
N SER A 989 0.26 -0.57 -17.05
CA SER A 989 1.29 -1.60 -16.86
C SER A 989 2.53 -1.38 -17.75
N GLU A 990 2.33 -0.94 -18.99
CA GLU A 990 3.43 -0.54 -19.89
C GLU A 990 4.18 0.69 -19.37
N MET A 991 3.47 1.71 -18.89
CA MET A 991 4.07 2.92 -18.33
C MET A 991 4.79 2.64 -17.01
N PHE A 992 4.27 1.72 -16.21
CA PHE A 992 4.94 1.23 -15.01
C PHE A 992 6.29 0.59 -15.36
N ALA A 993 6.33 -0.34 -16.33
CA ALA A 993 7.58 -0.95 -16.79
C ALA A 993 8.56 0.09 -17.38
N ARG A 994 8.04 1.07 -18.13
CA ARG A 994 8.83 2.19 -18.66
C ARG A 994 9.47 3.03 -17.56
N ASP A 995 8.71 3.35 -16.53
CA ASP A 995 9.16 4.25 -15.46
C ASP A 995 10.14 3.55 -14.51
N LEU A 996 9.97 2.25 -14.28
CA LEU A 996 11.01 1.42 -13.66
C LEU A 996 12.31 1.44 -14.50
N ALA A 997 12.20 1.37 -15.82
CA ALA A 997 13.37 1.47 -16.71
C ALA A 997 14.02 2.86 -16.77
N LEU A 998 13.33 3.89 -16.26
CA LEU A 998 13.89 5.21 -16.02
C LEU A 998 14.55 5.35 -14.64
N GLY A 999 14.52 4.30 -13.82
CA GLY A 999 15.14 4.25 -12.50
C GLY A 999 14.29 4.87 -11.38
N LYS A 1000 12.99 5.12 -11.64
CA LYS A 1000 12.07 5.61 -10.62
C LYS A 1000 11.85 4.58 -9.52
N SER A 1001 11.39 5.02 -8.36
CA SER A 1001 10.89 4.09 -7.35
C SER A 1001 9.63 3.37 -7.85
N VAL A 1002 9.28 2.25 -7.22
CA VAL A 1002 8.06 1.51 -7.57
C VAL A 1002 6.81 2.37 -7.31
N GLY A 1003 6.79 3.15 -6.22
CA GLY A 1003 5.67 4.04 -5.90
C GLY A 1003 5.50 5.18 -6.91
N GLU A 1004 6.61 5.78 -7.36
CA GLU A 1004 6.60 6.79 -8.42
C GLU A 1004 6.10 6.22 -9.75
N ALA A 1005 6.65 5.06 -10.15
CA ALA A 1005 6.27 4.38 -11.39
C ALA A 1005 4.78 4.01 -11.40
N TYR A 1006 4.27 3.48 -10.27
CA TYR A 1006 2.85 3.19 -10.11
C TYR A 1006 2.01 4.48 -10.22
N THR A 1007 2.35 5.51 -9.45
CA THR A 1007 1.58 6.76 -9.41
C THR A 1007 1.49 7.44 -10.77
N ASP A 1008 2.62 7.55 -11.49
CA ASP A 1008 2.65 8.15 -12.81
C ASP A 1008 1.91 7.32 -13.87
N SER A 1009 1.93 5.99 -13.74
CA SER A 1009 1.16 5.10 -14.62
C SER A 1009 -0.36 5.27 -14.44
N ILE A 1010 -0.84 5.32 -13.19
CA ILE A 1010 -2.27 5.47 -12.89
C ILE A 1010 -2.77 6.86 -13.26
N LEU A 1011 -1.98 7.91 -13.04
CA LEU A 1011 -2.33 9.25 -13.53
C LEU A 1011 -2.38 9.33 -15.06
N THR A 1012 -1.80 8.37 -15.77
CA THR A 1012 -1.94 8.33 -17.22
C THR A 1012 -3.32 7.81 -17.62
N THR A 1013 -3.85 6.77 -16.98
CA THR A 1013 -5.09 6.10 -17.45
C THR A 1013 -6.34 6.40 -16.61
N GLY A 1014 -6.22 6.82 -15.36
CA GLY A 1014 -7.32 6.90 -14.40
C GLY A 1014 -7.54 8.27 -13.73
N ILE A 1015 -8.44 8.27 -12.73
CA ILE A 1015 -8.79 9.46 -11.94
C ILE A 1015 -7.67 9.81 -10.96
N GLY A 1016 -7.29 11.09 -10.94
CA GLY A 1016 -6.46 11.68 -9.89
C GLY A 1016 -7.30 12.59 -8.99
N TYR A 1017 -7.85 12.06 -7.90
CA TYR A 1017 -8.86 12.72 -7.07
C TYR A 1017 -8.41 14.11 -6.56
N LEU A 1018 -7.26 14.18 -5.88
CA LEU A 1018 -6.71 15.43 -5.36
C LEU A 1018 -6.18 16.37 -6.46
N THR A 1019 -5.71 15.80 -7.57
CA THR A 1019 -5.30 16.59 -8.76
C THR A 1019 -6.48 17.11 -9.58
N LYS A 1020 -7.71 16.69 -9.24
CA LYS A 1020 -8.96 17.00 -9.97
C LYS A 1020 -8.91 16.58 -11.45
N GLN A 1021 -8.10 15.56 -11.77
CA GLN A 1021 -8.13 14.89 -13.06
C GLN A 1021 -9.34 13.97 -13.09
N TRP A 1022 -10.50 14.52 -13.44
CA TRP A 1022 -11.71 13.75 -13.66
C TRP A 1022 -11.60 12.96 -14.95
N TRP A 1023 -11.96 11.69 -14.88
CA TRP A 1023 -11.88 10.78 -16.00
C TRP A 1023 -13.15 9.92 -16.09
N TRP A 1024 -13.41 9.42 -17.29
CA TRP A 1024 -14.61 8.63 -17.56
C TRP A 1024 -14.45 7.18 -17.11
N ASP A 1025 -13.24 6.62 -17.24
CA ASP A 1025 -12.95 5.27 -16.80
C ASP A 1025 -12.71 5.26 -15.30
N ILE A 1026 -13.70 4.78 -14.57
CA ILE A 1026 -13.67 4.70 -13.11
C ILE A 1026 -13.17 3.35 -12.62
N LYS A 1027 -12.90 2.40 -13.52
CA LYS A 1027 -12.37 1.06 -13.25
C LYS A 1027 -10.84 1.00 -13.21
N GLU A 1028 -10.16 2.11 -13.51
CA GLU A 1028 -8.70 2.24 -13.39
C GLU A 1028 -8.27 2.50 -11.93
N ASN A 1029 -8.44 1.49 -11.08
CA ASN A 1029 -8.26 1.56 -9.63
C ASN A 1029 -7.24 0.56 -9.05
N LEU A 1030 -6.30 0.06 -9.86
CA LEU A 1030 -5.12 -0.66 -9.37
C LEU A 1030 -4.51 0.02 -8.15
N CYS A 1031 -4.09 -0.77 -7.15
CA CYS A 1031 -3.46 -0.28 -5.92
C CYS A 1031 -2.01 -0.80 -5.81
N TYR A 1032 -1.18 -0.01 -5.14
CA TYR A 1032 0.19 -0.40 -4.79
C TYR A 1032 0.30 -0.87 -3.34
N PHE A 1033 0.82 -2.09 -3.16
CA PHE A 1033 1.12 -2.69 -1.87
C PHE A 1033 2.63 -2.91 -1.76
N GLY A 1034 3.25 -2.22 -0.81
CA GLY A 1034 4.69 -2.11 -0.68
C GLY A 1034 5.08 -0.70 -0.23
N ASP A 1035 6.38 -0.50 -0.06
CA ASP A 1035 6.95 0.80 0.30
C ASP A 1035 7.14 1.67 -0.95
N PRO A 1036 6.57 2.89 -1.04
CA PRO A 1036 6.66 3.75 -2.23
C PRO A 1036 8.09 4.19 -2.55
N ASN A 1037 9.02 4.18 -1.59
CA ASN A 1037 10.43 4.51 -1.83
C ASN A 1037 11.26 3.31 -2.29
N LEU A 1038 10.67 2.12 -2.42
CA LEU A 1038 11.39 0.94 -2.87
C LEU A 1038 11.83 1.10 -4.33
N HIS A 1039 13.12 0.85 -4.59
CA HIS A 1039 13.66 0.73 -5.94
C HIS A 1039 13.91 -0.74 -6.26
N MET A 1040 13.34 -1.23 -7.37
CA MET A 1040 13.59 -2.57 -7.85
C MET A 1040 15.04 -2.69 -8.38
N TRP A 1041 15.77 -3.73 -7.97
CA TRP A 1041 17.14 -3.94 -8.41
C TRP A 1041 17.17 -4.25 -9.91
N SER A 1042 17.96 -3.50 -10.67
CA SER A 1042 18.20 -3.76 -12.10
C SER A 1042 19.69 -3.67 -12.44
N PRO A 1043 20.15 -4.30 -13.52
CA PRO A 1043 21.53 -4.12 -14.00
C PRO A 1043 21.88 -2.67 -14.39
N ALA A 1044 20.91 -1.88 -14.87
CA ALA A 1044 21.11 -0.46 -15.19
C ALA A 1044 21.24 0.43 -13.94
N TYR A 1045 20.55 0.06 -12.85
CA TYR A 1045 20.52 0.78 -11.58
C TYR A 1045 20.97 -0.13 -10.43
N SER A 1046 22.06 -0.88 -10.64
CA SER A 1046 22.53 -1.91 -9.71
C SER A 1046 23.30 -1.32 -8.54
N TRP A 1047 23.28 -2.02 -7.41
CA TRP A 1047 24.23 -1.87 -6.31
C TRP A 1047 24.91 -3.21 -6.01
N GLU A 1048 25.98 -3.16 -5.21
CA GLU A 1048 26.73 -4.34 -4.74
C GLU A 1048 26.08 -4.94 -3.49
N GLU A 1049 26.29 -6.24 -3.23
CA GLU A 1049 25.84 -6.91 -1.99
C GLU A 1049 26.44 -6.15 -0.78
N PRO A 1050 25.59 -5.53 0.06
CA PRO A 1050 26.10 -4.71 1.16
C PRO A 1050 26.75 -5.59 2.24
N ASP A 1051 27.82 -5.09 2.87
CA ASP A 1051 28.41 -5.76 4.02
C ASP A 1051 27.57 -5.53 5.29
N SER A 1052 27.42 -6.57 6.12
CA SER A 1052 26.81 -6.45 7.45
C SER A 1052 27.85 -6.29 8.56
N MET A 1053 27.55 -5.44 9.54
CA MET A 1053 28.32 -5.31 10.77
C MET A 1053 27.99 -6.47 11.72
N ALA A 1054 28.98 -7.20 12.21
CA ALA A 1054 28.77 -8.38 13.07
C ALA A 1054 29.33 -8.25 14.50
N LYS A 1055 30.02 -7.14 14.81
CA LYS A 1055 30.57 -6.83 16.14
C LYS A 1055 30.97 -5.36 16.22
N GLY A 1056 31.10 -4.85 17.43
CA GLY A 1056 31.57 -3.49 17.71
C GLY A 1056 30.51 -2.64 18.41
N THR A 1057 30.87 -1.40 18.70
CA THR A 1057 30.01 -0.37 19.28
C THR A 1057 29.98 0.86 18.37
N VAL A 1058 28.87 1.59 18.35
CA VAL A 1058 28.67 2.81 17.56
C VAL A 1058 28.19 3.91 18.51
N SER A 1059 29.06 4.87 18.81
CA SER A 1059 28.74 6.01 19.69
C SER A 1059 28.05 5.61 21.00
N GLY A 1060 28.57 4.58 21.68
CA GLY A 1060 28.02 4.07 22.94
C GLY A 1060 26.97 2.97 22.78
N HIS A 1061 26.29 2.89 21.64
CA HIS A 1061 25.42 1.76 21.30
C HIS A 1061 26.27 0.50 21.09
N ALA A 1062 25.87 -0.60 21.70
CA ALA A 1062 26.49 -1.93 21.63
C ALA A 1062 25.48 -2.98 21.13
N PRO A 1063 25.15 -3.02 19.82
CA PRO A 1063 24.08 -3.89 19.30
C PRO A 1063 24.29 -5.39 19.55
N PHE A 1064 25.56 -5.79 19.74
CA PHE A 1064 25.96 -7.18 20.03
C PHE A 1064 26.13 -7.47 21.53
N GLY A 1065 25.71 -6.55 22.40
CA GLY A 1065 25.80 -6.61 23.85
C GLY A 1065 26.91 -5.73 24.40
N ALA A 1066 26.59 -4.90 25.39
CA ALA A 1066 27.54 -4.08 26.13
C ALA A 1066 28.50 -4.95 26.97
N THR A 1067 29.80 -4.71 26.85
CA THR A 1067 30.83 -5.43 27.62
C THR A 1067 31.40 -4.60 28.77
N GLU A 1068 31.25 -3.29 28.73
CA GLU A 1068 31.70 -2.33 29.74
C GLU A 1068 30.78 -1.11 29.77
N TYR A 1069 30.73 -0.42 30.91
CA TYR A 1069 30.01 0.83 31.10
C TYR A 1069 31.01 1.92 31.53
N PRO A 1070 31.71 2.55 30.56
CA PRO A 1070 32.84 3.41 30.87
C PRO A 1070 32.44 4.68 31.63
N HIS A 1071 31.18 5.10 31.53
CA HIS A 1071 30.63 6.30 32.14
C HIS A 1071 29.78 6.01 33.38
N GLU A 1072 29.75 4.75 33.86
CA GLU A 1072 29.05 4.39 35.09
C GLU A 1072 29.56 5.26 36.25
N ALA A 1073 28.63 5.95 36.93
CA ALA A 1073 28.91 6.83 38.05
C ALA A 1073 29.49 6.04 39.24
N ARG A 1074 30.81 5.79 39.24
CA ARG A 1074 31.47 5.07 40.32
C ARG A 1074 31.62 5.97 41.54
N GLY A 1075 30.95 5.59 42.63
CA GLY A 1075 31.21 6.14 43.96
C GLY A 1075 32.69 6.00 44.34
N GLY A 1076 33.45 7.10 44.25
CA GLY A 1076 34.61 7.41 45.10
C GLY A 1076 35.89 6.56 45.04
N GLU A 1077 35.99 5.46 44.28
CA GLU A 1077 37.21 4.64 44.35
C GLU A 1077 38.39 5.24 43.55
N TYR A 1078 38.14 5.78 42.36
CA TYR A 1078 39.22 6.35 41.53
C TYR A 1078 39.83 7.63 42.12
N SER A 1079 39.03 8.47 42.77
CA SER A 1079 39.54 9.66 43.45
C SER A 1079 40.44 9.29 44.63
N THR A 1080 40.15 8.18 45.32
CA THR A 1080 40.97 7.70 46.43
C THR A 1080 42.32 7.19 45.95
N TYR A 1081 42.40 6.43 44.85
CA TYR A 1081 43.68 5.99 44.28
C TYR A 1081 44.52 7.15 43.72
N VAL A 1082 43.89 8.13 43.06
CA VAL A 1082 44.58 9.33 42.54
C VAL A 1082 45.07 10.22 43.68
N ILE A 1083 44.27 10.42 44.74
CA ILE A 1083 44.67 11.17 45.93
C ILE A 1083 45.80 10.43 46.67
N VAL A 1084 45.72 9.11 46.82
CA VAL A 1084 46.80 8.30 47.42
C VAL A 1084 48.08 8.38 46.58
N LEU A 1085 48.00 8.32 45.25
CA LEU A 1085 49.15 8.45 44.37
C LEU A 1085 49.78 9.86 44.46
N ILE A 1086 48.96 10.92 44.49
CA ILE A 1086 49.42 12.30 44.69
C ILE A 1086 50.09 12.44 46.08
N VAL A 1087 49.49 11.91 47.14
CA VAL A 1087 50.06 11.93 48.50
C VAL A 1087 51.38 11.16 48.57
N VAL A 1088 51.49 10.00 47.91
CA VAL A 1088 52.74 9.21 47.84
C VAL A 1088 53.81 9.95 47.05
N LEU A 1089 53.47 10.60 45.94
CA LEU A 1089 54.41 11.40 45.14
C LEU A 1089 54.91 12.63 45.92
N PHE A 1090 54.03 13.31 46.67
CA PHE A 1090 54.42 14.41 47.57
C PHE A 1090 55.27 13.93 48.75
N ALA A 1091 54.97 12.76 49.33
CA ALA A 1091 55.77 12.15 50.40
C ALA A 1091 57.17 11.71 49.90
N ALA A 1092 57.26 11.12 48.70
CA ALA A 1092 58.52 10.75 48.06
C ALA A 1092 59.35 11.99 47.69
N GLY A 1093 58.70 13.04 47.16
CA GLY A 1093 59.32 14.35 46.92
C GLY A 1093 59.86 14.98 48.21
N GLY A 1094 59.04 15.01 49.27
CA GLY A 1094 59.42 15.51 50.60
C GLY A 1094 60.57 14.73 51.23
N GLY A 1095 60.56 13.39 51.09
CA GLY A 1095 61.64 12.50 51.55
C GLY A 1095 62.95 12.72 50.80
N TYR A 1096 62.90 12.90 49.47
CA TYR A 1096 64.07 13.20 48.65
C TYR A 1096 64.69 14.58 48.99
N PHE A 1097 63.86 15.61 49.18
CA PHE A 1097 64.34 16.93 49.62
C PHE A 1097 64.87 16.93 51.06
N GLY A 1098 64.23 16.19 51.98
CA GLY A 1098 64.69 16.04 53.36
C GLY A 1098 66.05 15.33 53.49
N LEU A 1099 66.29 14.28 52.69
CA LEU A 1099 67.60 13.58 52.63
C LEU A 1099 68.70 14.46 52.01
N LYS A 1100 68.36 15.30 51.04
CA LYS A 1100 69.31 16.24 50.41
C LYS A 1100 69.65 17.42 51.34
N PHE A 1101 68.69 17.89 52.13
CA PHE A 1101 68.90 18.92 53.15
C PHE A 1101 69.78 18.41 54.31
N LYS A 1102 69.62 17.15 54.73
CA LYS A 1102 70.52 16.50 55.71
C LYS A 1102 71.94 16.31 55.19
N LYS A 1103 72.13 15.96 53.91
CA LYS A 1103 73.47 15.86 53.29
C LYS A 1103 74.15 17.22 53.07
N GLY A 1104 73.39 18.31 52.95
CA GLY A 1104 73.91 19.68 52.89
C GLY A 1104 74.44 20.20 54.23
N LYS A 1105 73.92 19.72 55.37
CA LYS A 1105 74.39 20.08 56.72
C LYS A 1105 75.65 19.33 57.17
N ALA A 1106 75.99 18.22 56.52
CA ALA A 1106 77.20 17.43 56.79
C ALA A 1106 78.43 17.89 55.98
N LYS A 1107 78.29 18.95 55.18
CA LYS A 1107 79.40 19.67 54.53
C LYS A 1107 79.25 21.17 54.82
N LYS A 1108 79.48 21.53 56.09
CA LYS A 1108 79.95 22.84 56.50
C LYS A 1108 81.05 22.63 57.53
#